data_AF-A0A6G2JWJ9-F1
#
_entry.id   AF-A0A6G2JWJ9-F1
#
_cell.length_a   1.000
_cell.length_b   1.000
_cell.length_c   1.000
_cell.angle_alpha   90.00
_cell.angle_beta   90.00
_cell.angle_gamma   90.00
#
_symmetry.space_group_name_H-M   'P 1'
#
loop_
_entity.id
_entity.type
_entity.pdbx_description
1 polymer ?
#
loop_
_entity_poly.entity_id
_entity_poly.type
_entity_poly.pdbx_seq_one_letter_code
_entity_poly.pdbx_strand_id
1 'polypeptide(L)'
;MPALLRLALRRPARPVRALLAPLLLAPLLVLVPPSGSASAQSLTDVTVVSHTWPLVPEGLDTGDRFRLLLQTNQERDAQSSDISVYNTWVQEQVAAGHSAVRQYADLFRAVGCTSSVSAVANTGMSGSTAPIYWLNGGRAAASAAAFFTRSPWERQAFEDHRDEHGDAPTGNTRVLYGCHANGTGWDDFELGTPPPGIVVAGGHQNDSTKSPLEDAVAYTATRTHRMYAVSQVFEVGPPPNEAATVVPHSWPLVPDDLGPGDQFRLLFLTDASRNSQSSDISVYNRWVQTQAAGSNAHPAIRNYSNQFRAVGSTRTVHAVNNTGMSGSTAPIYWLNGDRVADTAAAFFSGTRWQHQAKADYRWERGEGFPASQSHRALTGTSISGTRLDTWELGSTHGRSSVLVPTDDDRSMWGGSHQLSVTLGERFRMLAVSLVFEVGPLPSEVTYVSEDWPLVPDGLEPGDRFRLMFLTSNTINGQSTDITAYNAHAQSAARGSRAHASLRAYAHGFSALVSTVETGARANAAMGGAGGGIGVWWLGGKKVAGSYSDFYDGTWTNNTAADLREESGNQYDFSTRSPGGRFIYSGTTSAGEPSSAEWGELGTATPGVIKWDDGNRARALAPTGHVQASRAFPVHAISGVLQVARAAVPDADGTYTVPADWPLRPAGVAAGGKFRLLFVTSQARDGIAADVASYNGFVQRAAGRGHPALRHYTEGFAALVSTADVDARDNTATTGTGVPIYWTRGGKVADDYADFYDGTWASRAWRDEHGSYNGALGRRLIWTGSADDGTEDSALSGLGTGQSSAMAWVSAGPAQSPFKVRSDRHSASHLLYGVSPVFKVAAAASAPQTVPADWPLLPAGVGPGEQFRLIFITTGQRDAASSDIGDYNAFVRDAAAAGHPALDSLAGGMTSTVAEGITALVSTADVDARDNTATTGTGVPIYWTGGAKVADDYADFYDGSWAAAGAGQRRTEHAEGVSGVFEMWTGSSENGVEDGSVQGGLGAGTQSAVARSGSAGFRPLQRVALWDNTRSARLYGLSEVLEVAGWTMPTTSTYLPSGISEGDRFRLLFVTRTQRDGASSNIGDYNKFVQDAAKTNADLAAIADSFRAIGSTYAVSARDNTDTRGTGVPIHWVNGIKVADDYDDLYGAWASGSARFPDGGVVT
;
A
#
# COMPACT_ATOMS: atom_id res chain seq x y z
N MET A 1 -23.10 -14.96 -67.71
CA MET A 1 -24.50 -15.40 -67.90
C MET A 1 -24.80 -16.42 -66.81
N PRO A 2 -26.01 -16.46 -66.23
CA PRO A 2 -26.91 -15.39 -65.78
C PRO A 2 -26.81 -15.26 -64.21
N ALA A 3 -27.68 -14.63 -63.40
CA ALA A 3 -28.98 -13.96 -63.56
C ALA A 3 -29.09 -12.79 -62.52
N LEU A 4 -29.77 -11.65 -62.76
CA LEU A 4 -31.21 -11.33 -62.54
C LEU A 4 -31.68 -11.51 -61.05
N LEU A 5 -32.51 -10.68 -60.39
CA LEU A 5 -33.06 -9.29 -60.51
C LEU A 5 -33.87 -8.99 -59.17
N ARG A 6 -34.60 -7.91 -58.80
CA ARG A 6 -35.07 -6.62 -59.38
C ARG A 6 -35.63 -5.66 -58.28
N LEU A 7 -35.27 -4.36 -58.29
CA LEU A 7 -36.02 -3.21 -57.69
C LEU A 7 -36.24 -3.19 -56.13
N ALA A 8 -36.70 -2.10 -55.47
CA ALA A 8 -37.18 -0.77 -55.92
C ALA A 8 -36.75 0.41 -54.99
N LEU A 9 -36.93 1.66 -55.46
CA LEU A 9 -36.65 2.88 -54.70
C LEU A 9 -37.82 3.33 -53.80
N ARG A 10 -37.52 4.10 -52.73
CA ARG A 10 -38.23 5.34 -52.35
C ARG A 10 -37.44 6.21 -51.35
N ARG A 11 -37.43 7.53 -51.60
CA ARG A 11 -37.17 8.64 -50.65
C ARG A 11 -38.39 9.60 -50.77
N PRO A 12 -38.77 10.37 -49.73
CA PRO A 12 -38.27 11.77 -49.70
C PRO A 12 -38.15 12.43 -48.29
N ALA A 13 -37.42 13.56 -48.29
CA ALA A 13 -37.58 14.76 -47.43
C ALA A 13 -37.19 14.76 -45.93
N ARG A 14 -36.98 16.00 -45.45
CA ARG A 14 -36.46 16.53 -44.17
C ARG A 14 -37.52 17.52 -43.61
N PRO A 15 -37.58 17.91 -42.30
CA PRO A 15 -36.66 18.95 -41.78
C PRO A 15 -36.36 19.03 -40.25
N VAL A 16 -35.08 19.29 -39.94
CA VAL A 16 -34.52 20.36 -39.05
C VAL A 16 -34.83 20.41 -37.53
N ARG A 17 -33.74 20.62 -36.75
CA ARG A 17 -33.63 20.99 -35.31
C ARG A 17 -33.94 19.87 -34.28
N ALA A 18 -33.28 19.78 -33.11
CA ALA A 18 -32.23 20.65 -32.54
C ALA A 18 -31.31 19.96 -31.48
N LEU A 19 -30.13 20.58 -31.29
CA LEU A 19 -29.30 20.68 -30.08
C LEU A 19 -28.44 19.50 -29.52
N LEU A 20 -27.27 19.96 -29.03
CA LEU A 20 -26.35 19.41 -28.00
C LEU A 20 -25.31 18.33 -28.37
N ALA A 21 -24.13 18.55 -27.75
CA ALA A 21 -22.89 17.76 -27.72
C ALA A 21 -22.37 17.83 -26.24
N PRO A 22 -21.19 17.29 -25.82
CA PRO A 22 -19.87 17.54 -26.41
C PRO A 22 -18.95 16.30 -26.55
N LEU A 23 -17.72 16.54 -27.02
CA LEU A 23 -16.58 15.61 -26.93
C LEU A 23 -15.91 15.71 -25.54
N LEU A 24 -15.07 14.73 -25.22
CA LEU A 24 -13.83 14.95 -24.45
C LEU A 24 -12.71 14.07 -25.04
N LEU A 25 -11.47 14.57 -25.07
CA LEU A 25 -10.31 13.88 -25.64
C LEU A 25 -8.99 14.34 -25.00
N ALA A 26 -8.12 13.36 -24.70
CA ALA A 26 -6.67 13.49 -24.43
C ALA A 26 -6.25 14.27 -23.15
N PRO A 27 -5.01 14.01 -22.67
CA PRO A 27 -3.85 14.76 -23.20
C PRO A 27 -2.62 13.88 -23.57
N LEU A 28 -1.61 14.50 -24.21
CA LEU A 28 -0.25 13.94 -24.38
C LEU A 28 0.80 15.06 -24.17
N LEU A 29 2.08 14.66 -24.08
CA LEU A 29 3.22 15.40 -23.52
C LEU A 29 3.82 16.51 -24.42
N VAL A 30 4.71 17.30 -23.81
CA VAL A 30 5.45 18.45 -24.37
C VAL A 30 6.62 18.04 -25.28
N LEU A 31 6.86 18.81 -26.35
CA LEU A 31 8.19 18.92 -26.99
C LEU A 31 8.38 20.29 -27.67
N VAL A 32 9.63 20.78 -27.73
CA VAL A 32 9.99 22.15 -28.15
C VAL A 32 9.87 22.33 -29.68
N PRO A 33 9.25 23.43 -30.18
CA PRO A 33 8.96 23.59 -31.60
C PRO A 33 10.07 24.32 -32.40
N PRO A 34 10.29 23.96 -33.68
CA PRO A 34 10.81 24.89 -34.68
C PRO A 34 9.72 25.89 -35.12
N SER A 35 10.13 27.08 -35.57
CA SER A 35 9.26 28.21 -35.92
C SER A 35 8.16 27.88 -36.96
N GLY A 36 6.89 28.16 -36.63
CA GLY A 36 5.78 28.07 -37.57
C GLY A 36 4.46 28.68 -37.07
N SER A 37 4.17 29.92 -37.51
CA SER A 37 2.85 30.59 -37.55
C SER A 37 1.79 30.18 -36.51
N ALA A 38 1.58 31.02 -35.49
CA ALA A 38 0.58 30.80 -34.44
C ALA A 38 -0.86 30.67 -34.99
N SER A 39 -1.54 29.58 -34.64
CA SER A 39 -2.99 29.45 -34.72
C SER A 39 -3.63 29.99 -33.44
N ALA A 40 -4.83 30.58 -33.55
CA ALA A 40 -5.54 31.11 -32.39
C ALA A 40 -6.06 29.97 -31.49
N GLN A 41 -5.45 29.81 -30.31
CA GLN A 41 -5.98 28.95 -29.24
C GLN A 41 -7.27 29.55 -28.65
N SER A 42 -8.12 28.69 -28.05
CA SER A 42 -9.38 29.13 -27.47
C SER A 42 -9.15 29.92 -26.18
N LEU A 43 -9.64 31.16 -26.11
CA LEU A 43 -9.51 32.05 -24.95
C LEU A 43 -10.49 31.71 -23.81
N THR A 44 -10.67 30.41 -23.55
CA THR A 44 -11.70 29.86 -22.65
C THR A 44 -11.16 28.87 -21.62
N ASP A 45 -9.88 28.49 -21.73
CA ASP A 45 -9.33 27.40 -20.94
C ASP A 45 -9.11 27.84 -19.48
N VAL A 46 -9.69 27.06 -18.56
CA VAL A 46 -9.62 27.28 -17.12
C VAL A 46 -8.53 26.39 -16.55
N THR A 47 -7.51 27.00 -15.93
CA THR A 47 -6.40 26.26 -15.33
C THR A 47 -6.71 25.95 -13.87
N VAL A 48 -6.89 24.67 -13.55
CA VAL A 48 -7.07 24.23 -12.15
C VAL A 48 -5.72 24.31 -11.42
N VAL A 49 -5.70 24.98 -10.28
CA VAL A 49 -4.52 25.12 -9.40
C VAL A 49 -4.80 24.51 -8.03
N SER A 50 -3.78 23.98 -7.36
CA SER A 50 -3.95 23.42 -6.01
C SER A 50 -4.50 24.47 -5.03
N HIS A 51 -5.42 24.08 -4.16
CA HIS A 51 -5.86 24.89 -3.00
C HIS A 51 -4.70 25.26 -2.05
N THR A 52 -3.55 24.59 -2.17
CA THR A 52 -2.31 24.90 -1.42
C THR A 52 -1.30 25.74 -2.22
N TRP A 53 -1.64 26.20 -3.43
CA TRP A 53 -0.78 27.08 -4.23
C TRP A 53 -0.70 28.46 -3.55
N PRO A 54 0.50 29.00 -3.25
CA PRO A 54 0.65 30.19 -2.39
C PRO A 54 0.18 31.51 -3.00
N LEU A 55 -0.45 31.47 -4.18
CA LEU A 55 -1.06 32.61 -4.87
C LEU A 55 -2.60 32.50 -4.97
N VAL A 56 -3.22 31.52 -4.30
CA VAL A 56 -4.68 31.48 -4.09
C VAL A 56 -5.07 32.60 -3.10
N PRO A 57 -5.94 33.55 -3.49
CA PRO A 57 -6.38 34.63 -2.60
C PRO A 57 -7.15 34.15 -1.36
N GLU A 58 -7.09 34.93 -0.27
CA GLU A 58 -7.82 34.62 0.95
C GLU A 58 -9.35 34.63 0.73
N GLY A 59 -10.03 33.59 1.21
CA GLY A 59 -11.49 33.48 1.15
C GLY A 59 -12.07 32.93 -0.16
N LEU A 60 -11.26 32.26 -1.00
CA LEU A 60 -11.75 31.44 -2.11
C LEU A 60 -11.74 29.96 -1.73
N ASP A 61 -12.83 29.26 -2.03
CA ASP A 61 -13.03 27.83 -1.77
C ASP A 61 -12.89 26.99 -3.05
N THR A 62 -12.94 25.66 -2.93
CA THR A 62 -12.88 24.74 -4.08
C THR A 62 -13.98 25.03 -5.11
N GLY A 63 -13.57 25.21 -6.37
CA GLY A 63 -14.41 25.58 -7.50
C GLY A 63 -14.50 27.09 -7.77
N ASP A 64 -13.98 27.95 -6.88
CA ASP A 64 -13.94 29.39 -7.13
C ASP A 64 -12.95 29.75 -8.24
N ARG A 65 -13.31 30.77 -9.02
CA ARG A 65 -12.54 31.22 -10.20
C ARG A 65 -11.98 32.61 -10.01
N PHE A 66 -10.69 32.79 -10.33
CA PHE A 66 -9.99 34.06 -10.18
C PHE A 66 -8.98 34.30 -11.31
N ARG A 67 -8.40 35.49 -11.36
CA ARG A 67 -7.24 35.84 -12.20
C ARG A 67 -6.18 36.57 -11.37
N LEU A 68 -4.93 36.45 -11.79
CA LEU A 68 -3.80 37.18 -11.22
C LEU A 68 -3.40 38.37 -12.10
N LEU A 69 -2.99 39.45 -11.46
CA LEU A 69 -2.57 40.73 -12.03
C LEU A 69 -1.21 41.14 -11.45
N LEU A 70 -0.35 41.68 -12.31
CA LEU A 70 0.95 42.24 -11.94
C LEU A 70 1.33 43.39 -12.88
N GLN A 71 2.29 44.21 -12.44
CA GLN A 71 2.91 45.25 -13.25
C GLN A 71 4.35 44.87 -13.58
N THR A 72 4.79 44.91 -14.84
CA THR A 72 6.19 44.59 -15.16
C THR A 72 7.15 45.54 -14.46
N ASN A 73 8.23 45.04 -13.85
CA ASN A 73 9.26 45.85 -13.25
C ASN A 73 10.12 46.51 -14.34
N GLN A 74 10.44 45.74 -15.38
CA GLN A 74 11.07 46.22 -16.60
C GLN A 74 10.13 47.10 -17.43
N GLU A 75 10.73 47.98 -18.26
CA GLU A 75 10.03 48.85 -19.20
C GLU A 75 10.19 48.36 -20.65
N ARG A 76 9.19 48.67 -21.49
CA ARG A 76 9.17 48.43 -22.95
C ARG A 76 8.80 49.72 -23.67
N ASP A 77 9.29 49.89 -24.90
CA ASP A 77 8.75 50.88 -25.85
C ASP A 77 7.36 50.49 -26.37
N ALA A 78 6.76 51.32 -27.23
CA ALA A 78 5.44 51.07 -27.81
C ALA A 78 5.44 51.03 -29.34
N GLN A 79 6.55 50.61 -29.97
CA GLN A 79 6.74 50.69 -31.42
C GLN A 79 6.11 49.54 -32.21
N SER A 80 5.76 48.41 -31.57
CA SER A 80 5.09 47.29 -32.24
C SER A 80 3.59 47.55 -32.40
N SER A 81 3.06 47.35 -33.61
CA SER A 81 1.62 47.28 -33.89
C SER A 81 1.05 45.85 -33.77
N ASP A 82 1.90 44.87 -33.48
CA ASP A 82 1.52 43.49 -33.20
C ASP A 82 1.44 43.26 -31.68
N ILE A 83 0.26 42.88 -31.20
CA ILE A 83 -0.01 42.65 -29.78
C ILE A 83 0.74 41.41 -29.23
N SER A 84 1.09 40.46 -30.10
CA SER A 84 1.83 39.24 -29.72
C SER A 84 3.22 39.55 -29.18
N VAL A 85 3.88 40.60 -29.69
CA VAL A 85 5.20 41.06 -29.22
C VAL A 85 5.15 41.48 -27.75
N TYR A 86 4.08 42.15 -27.32
CA TYR A 86 3.89 42.52 -25.92
C TYR A 86 3.46 41.33 -25.06
N ASN A 87 2.65 40.40 -25.60
CA ASN A 87 2.30 39.15 -24.92
C ASN A 87 3.56 38.32 -24.61
N THR A 88 4.38 38.02 -25.60
CA THR A 88 5.64 37.27 -25.42
C THR A 88 6.56 37.99 -24.44
N TRP A 89 6.68 39.32 -24.52
CA TRP A 89 7.52 40.05 -23.58
C TRP A 89 7.03 40.01 -22.13
N VAL A 90 5.71 40.11 -21.87
CA VAL A 90 5.21 39.94 -20.49
C VAL A 90 5.31 38.49 -20.01
N GLN A 91 5.14 37.51 -20.91
CA GLN A 91 5.38 36.09 -20.60
C GLN A 91 6.85 35.87 -20.19
N GLU A 92 7.82 36.47 -20.89
CA GLU A 92 9.24 36.46 -20.51
C GLU A 92 9.48 37.08 -19.12
N GLN A 93 8.79 38.17 -18.77
CA GLN A 93 8.94 38.78 -17.44
C GLN A 93 8.37 37.86 -16.34
N VAL A 94 7.17 37.29 -16.54
CA VAL A 94 6.55 36.35 -15.59
C VAL A 94 7.35 35.05 -15.45
N ALA A 95 7.99 34.59 -16.53
CA ALA A 95 8.92 33.46 -16.48
C ALA A 95 10.20 33.79 -15.69
N ALA A 96 10.73 35.01 -15.81
CA ALA A 96 11.89 35.46 -15.02
C ALA A 96 11.55 35.61 -13.52
N GLY A 97 10.35 36.11 -13.20
CA GLY A 97 9.89 36.48 -11.86
C GLY A 97 9.55 35.32 -10.90
N HIS A 98 8.50 35.55 -10.11
CA HIS A 98 8.13 34.81 -8.90
C HIS A 98 7.93 33.30 -9.14
N SER A 99 8.61 32.49 -8.33
CA SER A 99 8.74 31.04 -8.55
C SER A 99 7.42 30.30 -8.66
N ALA A 100 6.40 30.70 -7.89
CA ALA A 100 5.09 30.04 -7.91
C ALA A 100 4.26 30.31 -9.18
N VAL A 101 4.57 31.36 -9.96
CA VAL A 101 3.82 31.73 -11.18
C VAL A 101 4.60 31.46 -12.48
N ARG A 102 5.93 31.25 -12.39
CA ARG A 102 6.82 30.94 -13.52
C ARG A 102 6.30 29.84 -14.46
N GLN A 103 5.76 28.74 -13.93
CA GLN A 103 5.22 27.63 -14.73
C GLN A 103 3.90 27.95 -15.45
N TYR A 104 3.27 29.09 -15.11
CA TYR A 104 2.03 29.59 -15.69
C TYR A 104 2.26 30.85 -16.54
N ALA A 105 3.51 31.20 -16.85
CA ALA A 105 3.85 32.41 -17.61
C ALA A 105 3.06 32.51 -18.93
N ASP A 106 2.93 31.41 -19.66
CA ASP A 106 2.19 31.32 -20.93
C ASP A 106 0.69 31.66 -20.82
N LEU A 107 0.11 31.69 -19.61
CA LEU A 107 -1.27 32.11 -19.36
C LEU A 107 -1.42 33.64 -19.24
N PHE A 108 -0.33 34.40 -19.12
CA PHE A 108 -0.39 35.85 -19.00
C PHE A 108 -0.50 36.54 -20.36
N ARG A 109 -1.23 37.65 -20.41
CA ARG A 109 -1.42 38.51 -21.59
C ARG A 109 -1.21 39.96 -21.20
N ALA A 110 -0.68 40.75 -22.13
CA ALA A 110 -0.47 42.17 -21.94
C ALA A 110 -1.82 42.91 -21.94
N VAL A 111 -2.02 43.79 -20.96
CA VAL A 111 -3.20 44.65 -20.89
C VAL A 111 -2.95 45.89 -21.75
N GLY A 112 -3.28 45.81 -23.04
CA GLY A 112 -3.16 46.94 -23.96
C GLY A 112 -3.82 46.71 -25.32
N CYS A 113 -3.88 47.77 -26.14
CA CYS A 113 -4.55 47.78 -27.44
C CYS A 113 -3.61 48.10 -28.61
N THR A 114 -3.81 47.41 -29.72
CA THR A 114 -3.32 47.78 -31.06
C THR A 114 -4.52 48.03 -31.97
N SER A 115 -4.30 48.65 -33.14
CA SER A 115 -5.33 48.96 -34.15
C SER A 115 -6.02 47.75 -34.80
N SER A 116 -5.77 46.55 -34.28
CA SER A 116 -6.38 45.28 -34.70
C SER A 116 -6.88 44.44 -33.52
N VAL A 117 -6.46 44.72 -32.28
CA VAL A 117 -6.81 43.91 -31.09
C VAL A 117 -7.00 44.80 -29.85
N SER A 118 -8.17 44.68 -29.23
CA SER A 118 -8.50 45.34 -27.96
C SER A 118 -7.98 44.57 -26.75
N ALA A 119 -7.70 45.24 -25.63
CA ALA A 119 -7.23 44.58 -24.40
C ALA A 119 -8.22 43.53 -23.88
N VAL A 120 -9.53 43.80 -23.97
CA VAL A 120 -10.60 42.87 -23.57
C VAL A 120 -10.55 41.56 -24.37
N ALA A 121 -10.23 41.65 -25.67
CA ALA A 121 -10.05 40.50 -26.54
C ALA A 121 -8.72 39.79 -26.27
N ASN A 122 -7.60 40.53 -26.21
CA ASN A 122 -6.26 39.97 -26.00
C ASN A 122 -6.14 39.15 -24.70
N THR A 123 -6.80 39.61 -23.64
CA THR A 123 -6.77 39.00 -22.29
C THR A 123 -7.86 37.95 -22.06
N GLY A 124 -8.73 37.68 -23.05
CA GLY A 124 -9.85 36.74 -22.89
C GLY A 124 -10.85 37.16 -21.81
N MET A 125 -11.02 38.46 -21.56
CA MET A 125 -11.82 38.99 -20.45
C MET A 125 -13.27 39.33 -20.81
N SER A 126 -13.65 39.25 -22.09
CA SER A 126 -15.02 39.50 -22.54
C SER A 126 -16.06 38.62 -21.82
N GLY A 127 -16.92 39.24 -21.00
CA GLY A 127 -17.96 38.54 -20.24
C GLY A 127 -17.46 37.76 -19.01
N SER A 128 -16.18 37.89 -18.63
CA SER A 128 -15.60 37.13 -17.52
C SER A 128 -16.04 37.68 -16.15
N THR A 129 -16.78 36.86 -15.38
CA THR A 129 -17.22 37.20 -14.01
C THR A 129 -16.15 36.99 -12.95
N ALA A 130 -15.05 36.32 -13.27
CA ALA A 130 -13.98 35.99 -12.33
C ALA A 130 -13.34 37.27 -11.74
N PRO A 131 -13.26 37.43 -10.40
CA PRO A 131 -12.50 38.50 -9.76
C PRO A 131 -11.00 38.42 -10.08
N ILE A 132 -10.35 39.58 -9.99
CA ILE A 132 -8.94 39.79 -10.35
C ILE A 132 -8.18 40.25 -9.10
N TYR A 133 -7.05 39.62 -8.82
CA TYR A 133 -6.23 39.84 -7.62
C TYR A 133 -4.77 40.13 -7.99
N TRP A 134 -4.09 40.92 -7.15
CA TRP A 134 -2.64 41.07 -7.19
C TRP A 134 -1.93 39.82 -6.69
N LEU A 135 -0.64 39.66 -7.02
CA LEU A 135 0.19 38.53 -6.58
C LEU A 135 0.35 38.40 -5.04
N ASN A 136 -0.10 39.37 -4.25
CA ASN A 136 -0.14 39.26 -2.77
C ASN A 136 -1.52 38.86 -2.22
N GLY A 137 -2.50 38.56 -3.07
CA GLY A 137 -3.88 38.26 -2.67
C GLY A 137 -4.79 39.47 -2.48
N GLY A 138 -4.32 40.71 -2.67
CA GLY A 138 -5.16 41.91 -2.66
C GLY A 138 -6.10 41.95 -3.86
N ARG A 139 -7.39 42.24 -3.66
CA ARG A 139 -8.41 42.23 -4.73
C ARG A 139 -8.35 43.52 -5.55
N ALA A 140 -7.98 43.42 -6.82
CA ALA A 140 -7.89 44.57 -7.73
C ALA A 140 -9.27 44.95 -8.31
N ALA A 141 -10.05 43.96 -8.76
CA ALA A 141 -11.37 44.21 -9.34
C ALA A 141 -12.33 43.03 -9.11
N ALA A 142 -13.62 43.34 -8.92
CA ALA A 142 -14.66 42.34 -8.68
C ALA A 142 -14.97 41.41 -9.87
N SER A 143 -14.62 41.82 -11.08
CA SER A 143 -14.80 41.09 -12.35
C SER A 143 -14.04 41.81 -13.47
N ALA A 144 -13.95 41.21 -14.66
CA ALA A 144 -13.43 41.89 -15.84
C ALA A 144 -14.23 43.15 -16.21
N ALA A 145 -15.54 43.17 -15.96
CA ALA A 145 -16.36 44.35 -16.19
C ALA A 145 -15.97 45.49 -15.24
N ALA A 146 -15.71 45.21 -13.96
CA ALA A 146 -15.27 46.22 -12.98
C ALA A 146 -13.82 46.70 -13.21
N PHE A 147 -12.98 45.87 -13.84
CA PHE A 147 -11.61 46.23 -14.23
C PHE A 147 -11.59 47.27 -15.35
N PHE A 148 -12.48 47.10 -16.34
CA PHE A 148 -12.66 47.98 -17.50
C PHE A 148 -13.87 48.94 -17.37
N THR A 149 -14.11 49.50 -16.17
CA THR A 149 -15.05 50.62 -16.00
C THR A 149 -14.36 51.88 -15.47
N ARG A 150 -15.04 53.02 -15.61
CA ARG A 150 -14.74 54.28 -14.90
C ARG A 150 -15.15 54.21 -13.43
N SER A 151 -14.70 53.15 -12.78
CA SER A 151 -14.90 52.87 -11.36
C SER A 151 -13.52 52.79 -10.73
N PRO A 152 -13.30 53.36 -9.53
CA PRO A 152 -12.06 53.09 -8.82
C PRO A 152 -11.97 51.58 -8.59
N TRP A 153 -10.79 51.02 -8.84
CA TRP A 153 -10.44 49.66 -8.40
C TRP A 153 -10.62 49.58 -6.87
N GLU A 154 -10.96 48.40 -6.36
CA GLU A 154 -11.51 48.28 -5.01
C GLU A 154 -10.52 48.77 -3.95
N ARG A 155 -10.92 49.78 -3.16
CA ARG A 155 -9.99 50.50 -2.26
C ARG A 155 -9.56 49.67 -1.05
N GLN A 156 -8.47 48.94 -1.20
CA GLN A 156 -7.45 48.85 -0.16
C GLN A 156 -6.07 49.04 -0.82
N ALA A 157 -5.26 49.91 -0.21
CA ALA A 157 -3.82 50.11 -0.45
C ALA A 157 -3.25 50.20 -1.89
N PHE A 158 -2.67 51.38 -2.21
CA PHE A 158 -1.58 51.53 -3.19
C PHE A 158 -0.35 50.65 -2.86
N GLU A 159 -0.30 50.11 -1.65
CA GLU A 159 0.73 49.21 -1.11
C GLU A 159 0.52 47.74 -1.52
N ASP A 160 -0.60 47.39 -2.18
CA ASP A 160 -0.91 46.05 -2.69
C ASP A 160 -0.48 45.80 -4.14
N HIS A 161 -0.02 46.84 -4.87
CA HIS A 161 0.60 46.67 -6.17
C HIS A 161 1.79 45.71 -6.12
N ARG A 162 1.89 44.78 -7.07
CA ARG A 162 3.01 43.83 -7.16
C ARG A 162 3.62 43.77 -8.55
N ASP A 163 4.94 43.69 -8.57
CA ASP A 163 5.71 43.35 -9.76
C ASP A 163 5.75 41.84 -10.01
N GLU A 164 6.36 41.39 -11.10
CA GLU A 164 6.51 39.96 -11.41
C GLU A 164 7.27 39.16 -10.35
N HIS A 165 8.03 39.78 -9.44
CA HIS A 165 8.75 39.10 -8.35
C HIS A 165 7.92 38.97 -7.07
N GLY A 166 6.80 39.70 -6.95
CA GLY A 166 6.02 39.79 -5.72
C GLY A 166 6.48 40.92 -4.80
N ASP A 167 7.25 41.88 -5.31
CA ASP A 167 7.70 43.09 -4.60
C ASP A 167 6.83 44.31 -4.96
N ALA A 168 6.91 45.37 -4.13
CA ALA A 168 6.20 46.62 -4.39
C ALA A 168 6.97 47.46 -5.46
N PRO A 169 6.32 47.87 -6.57
CA PRO A 169 7.01 48.51 -7.69
C PRO A 169 7.56 49.90 -7.34
N THR A 170 8.89 50.01 -7.26
CA THR A 170 9.58 51.29 -7.01
C THR A 170 9.70 52.14 -8.29
N GLY A 171 9.70 53.47 -8.16
CA GLY A 171 9.97 54.41 -9.26
C GLY A 171 8.72 54.89 -9.98
N ASN A 172 8.81 55.05 -11.30
CA ASN A 172 7.70 55.50 -12.15
C ASN A 172 6.65 54.39 -12.28
N THR A 173 5.42 54.62 -11.82
CA THR A 173 4.34 53.62 -11.86
C THR A 173 3.53 53.64 -13.16
N ARG A 174 3.85 54.51 -14.12
CA ARG A 174 3.09 54.64 -15.38
C ARG A 174 3.20 53.39 -16.26
N VAL A 175 2.05 52.90 -16.72
CA VAL A 175 1.91 51.74 -17.59
C VAL A 175 1.50 52.12 -19.02
N LEU A 176 2.07 51.46 -20.03
CA LEU A 176 1.54 51.46 -21.39
C LEU A 176 0.23 50.69 -21.44
N TYR A 177 -0.76 51.28 -22.09
CA TYR A 177 -2.11 50.74 -22.20
C TYR A 177 -2.70 50.96 -23.59
N GLY A 178 -2.65 52.19 -24.14
CA GLY A 178 -3.11 52.48 -25.50
C GLY A 178 -4.62 52.29 -25.75
N CYS A 179 -5.40 52.02 -24.71
CA CYS A 179 -6.85 51.83 -24.77
C CYS A 179 -7.60 52.97 -24.07
N HIS A 180 -8.90 53.07 -24.35
CA HIS A 180 -9.87 53.74 -23.48
C HIS A 180 -10.07 52.93 -22.17
N ALA A 181 -10.65 53.54 -21.15
CA ALA A 181 -10.90 52.89 -19.85
C ALA A 181 -11.84 51.66 -19.91
N ASN A 182 -12.58 51.46 -21.01
CA ASN A 182 -13.39 50.28 -21.32
C ASN A 182 -12.63 49.16 -22.06
N GLY A 183 -11.31 49.30 -22.25
CA GLY A 183 -10.45 48.28 -22.87
C GLY A 183 -10.54 48.15 -24.38
N THR A 184 -11.25 49.05 -25.08
CA THR A 184 -11.18 49.22 -26.54
C THR A 184 -10.08 50.22 -26.90
N GLY A 185 -9.46 50.10 -28.08
CA GLY A 185 -8.42 51.02 -28.52
C GLY A 185 -8.91 52.46 -28.74
N TRP A 186 -7.96 53.40 -28.82
CA TRP A 186 -8.18 54.75 -29.38
C TRP A 186 -7.62 54.75 -30.81
N ASP A 187 -8.41 55.12 -31.81
CA ASP A 187 -8.02 55.05 -33.23
C ASP A 187 -6.69 55.79 -33.58
N ASP A 188 -6.30 56.78 -32.77
CA ASP A 188 -5.08 57.59 -32.93
C ASP A 188 -3.99 57.37 -31.84
N PHE A 189 -4.24 56.55 -30.78
CA PHE A 189 -3.38 56.47 -29.58
C PHE A 189 -3.01 55.05 -29.11
N GLU A 190 -3.18 54.05 -29.97
CA GLU A 190 -2.84 52.65 -29.73
C GLU A 190 -1.34 52.35 -29.81
N LEU A 191 -0.93 51.17 -29.31
CA LEU A 191 0.41 50.62 -29.45
C LEU A 191 0.77 50.42 -30.94
N GLY A 192 1.94 50.92 -31.35
CA GLY A 192 2.44 50.83 -32.73
C GLY A 192 1.91 51.88 -33.71
N THR A 193 1.22 52.92 -33.24
CA THR A 193 0.74 54.01 -34.10
C THR A 193 1.88 54.88 -34.67
N PRO A 194 1.91 55.19 -35.98
CA PRO A 194 2.95 56.04 -36.59
C PRO A 194 2.96 57.50 -36.09
N PRO A 195 4.05 58.27 -36.35
CA PRO A 195 4.23 59.62 -35.81
C PRO A 195 3.08 60.61 -36.09
N PRO A 196 2.66 61.43 -35.10
CA PRO A 196 3.34 61.70 -33.84
C PRO A 196 3.21 60.63 -32.75
N GLY A 197 2.54 59.49 -33.01
CA GLY A 197 2.71 58.23 -32.27
C GLY A 197 2.56 58.40 -30.76
N ILE A 198 1.40 58.88 -30.34
CA ILE A 198 1.12 59.26 -28.96
C ILE A 198 0.40 58.11 -28.28
N VAL A 199 1.09 57.36 -27.42
CA VAL A 199 0.43 56.31 -26.64
C VAL A 199 -0.07 56.88 -25.32
N VAL A 200 -1.28 56.48 -24.94
CA VAL A 200 -1.84 56.69 -23.61
C VAL A 200 -1.11 55.78 -22.61
N ALA A 201 -0.33 56.39 -21.72
CA ALA A 201 0.17 55.72 -20.52
C ALA A 201 -0.69 56.11 -19.30
N GLY A 202 -1.28 55.10 -18.65
CA GLY A 202 -2.07 55.27 -17.43
C GLY A 202 -1.17 55.57 -16.23
N GLY A 203 -1.55 56.58 -15.44
CA GLY A 203 -0.84 56.95 -14.21
C GLY A 203 -1.62 56.59 -12.95
N HIS A 204 -1.09 55.68 -12.12
CA HIS A 204 -1.58 55.54 -10.76
C HIS A 204 -1.08 56.70 -9.89
N GLN A 205 -1.76 57.85 -9.96
CA GLN A 205 -1.61 58.91 -8.96
C GLN A 205 -2.24 58.45 -7.62
N ASN A 206 -1.96 59.16 -6.52
CA ASN A 206 -2.58 58.88 -5.22
C ASN A 206 -4.06 59.32 -5.12
N ASP A 207 -4.69 59.63 -6.26
CA ASP A 207 -6.10 59.95 -6.39
C ASP A 207 -6.93 58.66 -6.50
N SER A 208 -7.26 58.09 -5.34
CA SER A 208 -8.09 56.89 -5.22
C SER A 208 -9.57 57.09 -5.61
N THR A 209 -9.94 58.18 -6.28
CA THR A 209 -11.28 58.36 -6.88
C THR A 209 -11.39 57.87 -8.33
N LYS A 210 -10.26 57.51 -8.95
CA LYS A 210 -10.16 57.08 -10.36
C LYS A 210 -9.60 55.68 -10.48
N SER A 211 -9.80 55.04 -11.63
CA SER A 211 -9.09 53.81 -12.02
C SER A 211 -7.70 54.14 -12.60
N PRO A 212 -6.70 53.24 -12.50
CA PRO A 212 -5.36 53.45 -13.09
C PRO A 212 -5.38 53.60 -14.62
N LEU A 213 -6.49 53.25 -15.26
CA LEU A 213 -6.74 53.32 -16.70
C LEU A 213 -7.37 54.66 -17.13
N GLU A 214 -7.56 55.62 -16.20
CA GLU A 214 -8.20 56.92 -16.45
C GLU A 214 -7.24 58.12 -16.49
N ASP A 215 -6.07 58.09 -15.82
CA ASP A 215 -5.06 59.17 -15.88
C ASP A 215 -4.23 59.09 -17.18
N ALA A 216 -4.90 59.26 -18.31
CA ALA A 216 -4.35 59.13 -19.65
C ALA A 216 -3.40 60.30 -19.98
N VAL A 217 -2.09 60.03 -20.02
CA VAL A 217 -1.09 60.99 -20.48
C VAL A 217 -0.42 60.53 -21.77
N ALA A 218 -0.31 61.49 -22.69
CA ALA A 218 0.29 61.40 -24.01
C ALA A 218 1.83 61.25 -23.96
N TYR A 219 2.37 60.15 -24.51
CA TYR A 219 3.83 59.98 -24.70
C TYR A 219 4.19 59.45 -26.09
N THR A 220 5.34 59.90 -26.61
CA THR A 220 5.91 59.40 -27.86
C THR A 220 6.25 57.91 -27.78
N ALA A 221 5.86 57.11 -28.77
CA ALA A 221 6.00 55.64 -28.78
C ALA A 221 7.44 55.09 -28.62
N THR A 222 8.48 55.92 -28.76
CA THR A 222 9.88 55.59 -28.45
C THR A 222 10.23 55.66 -26.95
N ARG A 223 9.31 56.11 -26.10
CA ARG A 223 9.51 56.23 -24.66
C ARG A 223 9.17 54.92 -23.96
N THR A 224 10.09 54.41 -23.16
CA THR A 224 9.90 53.19 -22.37
C THR A 224 8.99 53.43 -21.17
N HIS A 225 8.18 52.43 -20.84
CA HIS A 225 7.23 52.39 -19.72
C HIS A 225 6.93 50.93 -19.34
N ARG A 226 6.39 50.71 -18.13
CA ARG A 226 5.95 49.38 -17.66
C ARG A 226 4.65 48.94 -18.35
N MET A 227 4.19 47.70 -18.16
CA MET A 227 2.85 47.24 -18.57
C MET A 227 2.15 46.50 -17.43
N TYR A 228 0.81 46.44 -17.46
CA TYR A 228 0.09 45.42 -16.69
C TYR A 228 0.03 44.11 -17.47
N ALA A 229 0.21 43.00 -16.77
CA ALA A 229 -0.01 41.65 -17.29
C ALA A 229 -1.04 40.93 -16.43
N VAL A 230 -1.95 40.19 -17.07
CA VAL A 230 -3.08 39.51 -16.41
C VAL A 230 -3.21 38.09 -16.93
N SER A 231 -3.54 37.15 -16.05
CA SER A 231 -3.68 35.73 -16.39
C SER A 231 -5.00 35.40 -17.11
N GLN A 232 -5.03 34.24 -17.76
CA GLN A 232 -6.28 33.50 -17.98
C GLN A 232 -6.89 33.04 -16.64
N VAL A 233 -8.08 32.43 -16.69
CA VAL A 233 -8.84 32.05 -15.50
C VAL A 233 -8.16 30.88 -14.78
N PHE A 234 -7.84 31.08 -13.52
CA PHE A 234 -7.54 30.01 -12.58
C PHE A 234 -8.82 29.54 -11.90
N GLU A 235 -8.92 28.25 -11.61
CA GLU A 235 -9.93 27.67 -10.73
C GLU A 235 -9.23 27.02 -9.54
N VAL A 236 -9.72 27.30 -8.34
CA VAL A 236 -9.26 26.67 -7.10
C VAL A 236 -9.68 25.20 -7.16
N GLY A 237 -8.72 24.32 -7.42
CA GLY A 237 -8.95 22.89 -7.38
C GLY A 237 -9.33 22.42 -5.97
N PRO A 238 -9.76 21.16 -5.81
CA PRO A 238 -9.92 20.59 -4.49
C PRO A 238 -8.63 20.71 -3.68
N PRO A 239 -8.68 20.74 -2.34
CA PRO A 239 -7.52 20.40 -1.54
C PRO A 239 -6.98 19.04 -2.03
N PRO A 240 -5.67 18.80 -1.97
CA PRO A 240 -5.10 17.54 -2.42
C PRO A 240 -5.67 16.40 -1.56
N ASN A 241 -6.67 15.73 -2.12
CA ASN A 241 -7.01 14.35 -1.79
C ASN A 241 -5.82 13.49 -2.25
N GLU A 242 -4.72 13.53 -1.50
CA GLU A 242 -3.80 12.39 -1.45
C GLU A 242 -4.70 11.17 -1.21
N ALA A 243 -4.73 10.23 -2.17
CA ALA A 243 -5.63 9.09 -2.12
C ALA A 243 -5.46 8.39 -0.78
N ALA A 244 -6.59 8.06 -0.13
CA ALA A 244 -6.59 7.64 1.27
C ALA A 244 -5.58 6.50 1.46
N THR A 245 -4.65 6.68 2.39
CA THR A 245 -3.50 5.79 2.51
C THR A 245 -4.00 4.43 3.01
N VAL A 246 -4.09 3.47 2.09
CA VAL A 246 -4.61 2.14 2.38
C VAL A 246 -3.66 1.43 3.34
N VAL A 247 -4.16 1.13 4.53
CA VAL A 247 -3.44 0.38 5.57
C VAL A 247 -4.04 -1.03 5.68
N PRO A 248 -3.23 -2.08 5.88
CA PRO A 248 -3.77 -3.43 6.11
C PRO A 248 -4.77 -3.44 7.27
N HIS A 249 -5.86 -4.20 7.18
CA HIS A 249 -6.78 -4.37 8.32
C HIS A 249 -6.09 -4.94 9.57
N SER A 250 -4.96 -5.65 9.39
CA SER A 250 -4.07 -6.15 10.45
C SER A 250 -3.07 -5.11 11.00
N TRP A 251 -3.08 -3.87 10.51
CA TRP A 251 -2.20 -2.80 11.03
C TRP A 251 -2.65 -2.41 12.44
N PRO A 252 -1.77 -2.46 13.46
CA PRO A 252 -2.17 -2.40 14.88
C PRO A 252 -2.57 -1.00 15.38
N LEU A 253 -2.98 -0.12 14.47
CA LEU A 253 -3.55 1.21 14.72
C LEU A 253 -4.88 1.42 13.97
N VAL A 254 -5.41 0.40 13.29
CA VAL A 254 -6.82 0.35 12.89
C VAL A 254 -7.67 0.19 14.16
N PRO A 255 -8.63 1.10 14.45
CA PRO A 255 -9.53 0.98 15.58
C PRO A 255 -10.49 -0.22 15.45
N ASP A 256 -10.80 -0.87 16.58
CA ASP A 256 -11.67 -2.06 16.65
C ASP A 256 -13.12 -1.83 16.15
N ASP A 257 -13.54 -0.58 15.97
CA ASP A 257 -14.87 -0.21 15.47
C ASP A 257 -14.94 0.02 13.95
N LEU A 258 -13.84 -0.17 13.20
CA LEU A 258 -13.77 0.05 11.75
C LEU A 258 -13.56 -1.25 10.94
N GLY A 259 -14.23 -1.34 9.80
CA GLY A 259 -14.10 -2.40 8.79
C GLY A 259 -13.46 -1.91 7.48
N PRO A 260 -13.28 -2.80 6.49
CA PRO A 260 -12.70 -2.42 5.20
C PRO A 260 -13.48 -1.34 4.46
N GLY A 261 -12.77 -0.39 3.86
CA GLY A 261 -13.30 0.81 3.21
C GLY A 261 -13.56 1.97 4.18
N ASP A 262 -13.56 1.75 5.50
CA ASP A 262 -13.71 2.83 6.46
C ASP A 262 -12.48 3.74 6.46
N GLN A 263 -12.74 5.05 6.43
CA GLN A 263 -11.71 6.10 6.42
C GLN A 263 -11.55 6.74 7.80
N PHE A 264 -10.32 6.93 8.24
CA PHE A 264 -10.01 7.45 9.58
C PHE A 264 -8.72 8.26 9.63
N ARG A 265 -8.48 8.91 10.77
CA ARG A 265 -7.28 9.71 11.05
C ARG A 265 -6.72 9.42 12.43
N LEU A 266 -5.40 9.50 12.55
CA LEU A 266 -4.67 9.33 13.81
C LEU A 266 -4.16 10.68 14.33
N LEU A 267 -4.25 10.86 15.64
CA LEU A 267 -3.88 12.07 16.39
C LEU A 267 -2.84 11.73 17.48
N PHE A 268 -1.83 12.58 17.64
CA PHE A 268 -0.91 12.53 18.78
C PHE A 268 -0.40 13.92 19.20
N LEU A 269 0.18 14.02 20.40
CA LEU A 269 0.96 15.17 20.85
C LEU A 269 2.46 14.81 20.83
N THR A 270 3.33 15.72 20.37
CA THR A 270 4.78 15.47 20.35
C THR A 270 5.41 15.40 21.74
N ASP A 271 6.37 14.50 21.96
CA ASP A 271 7.14 14.46 23.21
C ASP A 271 8.21 15.57 23.24
N ALA A 272 8.80 15.88 22.08
CA ALA A 272 9.65 17.05 21.92
C ALA A 272 8.85 18.36 21.94
N SER A 273 9.53 19.47 22.22
CA SER A 273 8.99 20.83 22.16
C SER A 273 9.63 21.66 21.03
N ARG A 274 8.87 22.58 20.44
CA ARG A 274 9.29 23.54 19.41
C ARG A 274 8.80 24.95 19.76
N ASN A 275 9.41 25.97 19.19
CA ASN A 275 8.98 27.37 19.30
C ASN A 275 8.18 27.82 18.07
N SER A 276 7.54 28.99 18.14
CA SER A 276 6.57 29.47 17.13
C SER A 276 7.10 30.59 16.22
N GLN A 277 8.42 30.69 16.06
CA GLN A 277 9.06 31.78 15.29
C GLN A 277 8.86 31.72 13.77
N SER A 278 8.54 30.55 13.19
CA SER A 278 8.35 30.40 11.74
C SER A 278 6.96 30.86 11.32
N SER A 279 6.88 31.66 10.26
CA SER A 279 5.63 31.99 9.54
C SER A 279 5.33 31.01 8.40
N ASP A 280 6.28 30.16 8.00
CA ASP A 280 6.05 29.03 7.10
C ASP A 280 5.52 27.81 7.87
N ILE A 281 4.44 27.22 7.37
CA ILE A 281 3.79 26.02 7.92
C ILE A 281 4.61 24.75 7.63
N SER A 282 5.38 24.71 6.53
CA SER A 282 6.18 23.55 6.12
C SER A 282 7.21 23.17 7.19
N VAL A 283 7.74 24.17 7.90
CA VAL A 283 8.68 24.05 9.01
C VAL A 283 8.09 23.29 10.22
N TYR A 284 6.77 23.39 10.43
CA TYR A 284 6.05 22.67 11.49
C TYR A 284 5.63 21.27 11.03
N ASN A 285 5.16 21.13 9.78
CA ASN A 285 4.84 19.83 9.16
C ASN A 285 6.07 18.91 9.16
N ARG A 286 7.19 19.35 8.58
CA ARG A 286 8.45 18.59 8.53
C ARG A 286 8.92 18.15 9.92
N TRP A 287 8.65 18.95 10.95
CA TRP A 287 9.04 18.62 12.32
C TRP A 287 8.15 17.55 12.97
N VAL A 288 6.83 17.57 12.79
CA VAL A 288 5.96 16.48 13.30
C VAL A 288 6.19 15.17 12.53
N GLN A 289 6.47 15.25 11.23
CA GLN A 289 6.91 14.12 10.42
C GLN A 289 8.23 13.54 10.98
N THR A 290 9.18 14.41 11.35
CA THR A 290 10.44 13.99 12.03
C THR A 290 10.17 13.34 13.40
N GLN A 291 9.12 13.74 14.13
CA GLN A 291 8.78 13.08 15.39
C GLN A 291 8.18 11.69 15.12
N ALA A 292 7.22 11.58 14.20
CA ALA A 292 6.60 10.31 13.80
C ALA A 292 7.61 9.31 13.20
N ALA A 293 8.64 9.77 12.50
CA ALA A 293 9.72 8.95 11.96
C ALA A 293 10.76 8.51 13.03
N GLY A 294 10.73 9.11 14.23
CA GLY A 294 11.78 8.95 15.22
C GLY A 294 11.89 7.53 15.79
N SER A 295 13.11 7.14 16.20
CA SER A 295 13.41 5.86 16.86
C SER A 295 12.59 5.61 18.14
N ASN A 296 12.03 6.68 18.72
CA ASN A 296 11.22 6.65 19.93
C ASN A 296 9.71 6.62 19.65
N ALA A 297 9.26 6.90 18.41
CA ALA A 297 7.84 6.89 18.06
C ALA A 297 7.29 5.47 17.87
N HIS A 298 5.96 5.32 17.87
CA HIS A 298 5.30 4.03 17.79
C HIS A 298 5.68 3.32 16.48
N PRO A 299 6.19 2.08 16.48
CA PRO A 299 6.74 1.45 15.28
C PRO A 299 5.81 1.50 14.06
N ALA A 300 4.51 1.32 14.30
CA ALA A 300 3.50 1.29 13.24
C ALA A 300 3.26 2.63 12.52
N ILE A 301 3.61 3.80 13.10
CA ILE A 301 3.48 5.10 12.41
C ILE A 301 4.73 5.54 11.64
N ARG A 302 5.89 4.91 11.84
CA ARG A 302 7.17 5.40 11.29
C ARG A 302 7.18 5.41 9.75
N ASN A 303 6.68 4.34 9.15
CA ASN A 303 6.56 4.19 7.69
C ASN A 303 5.51 5.13 7.08
N TYR A 304 4.60 5.66 7.90
CA TYR A 304 3.56 6.64 7.52
C TYR A 304 3.85 8.03 8.09
N SER A 305 5.10 8.29 8.49
CA SER A 305 5.50 9.57 9.11
C SER A 305 5.22 10.77 8.21
N ASN A 306 5.33 10.59 6.89
CA ASN A 306 4.94 11.57 5.86
C ASN A 306 3.44 11.92 5.86
N GLN A 307 2.55 11.07 6.37
CA GLN A 307 1.11 11.33 6.42
C GLN A 307 0.71 12.35 7.50
N PHE A 308 1.59 12.67 8.45
CA PHE A 308 1.27 13.61 9.53
C PHE A 308 1.45 15.08 9.10
N ARG A 309 0.58 15.94 9.63
CA ARG A 309 0.54 17.40 9.44
C ARG A 309 0.36 18.08 10.80
N ALA A 310 0.88 19.30 10.94
CA ALA A 310 0.75 20.10 12.16
C ALA A 310 -0.68 20.65 12.30
N VAL A 311 -1.30 20.49 13.47
CA VAL A 311 -2.58 21.15 13.79
C VAL A 311 -2.32 22.59 14.23
N GLY A 312 -1.89 23.42 13.26
CA GLY A 312 -1.54 24.81 13.49
C GLY A 312 -1.75 25.72 12.28
N SER A 313 -2.02 26.99 12.55
CA SER A 313 -2.24 28.04 11.56
C SER A 313 -1.10 29.06 11.58
N THR A 314 -0.59 29.42 10.40
CA THR A 314 0.29 30.57 10.20
C THR A 314 -0.51 31.76 9.65
N ARG A 315 0.17 32.83 9.24
CA ARG A 315 -0.46 33.99 8.61
C ARG A 315 -1.21 33.64 7.33
N THR A 316 -0.64 32.79 6.48
CA THR A 316 -1.15 32.46 5.13
C THR A 316 -1.80 31.07 5.03
N VAL A 317 -1.65 30.19 6.03
CA VAL A 317 -2.21 28.83 5.99
C VAL A 317 -3.00 28.53 7.27
N HIS A 318 -4.21 28.01 7.10
CA HIS A 318 -5.10 27.58 8.19
C HIS A 318 -4.89 26.11 8.55
N ALA A 319 -4.98 25.74 9.83
CA ALA A 319 -4.80 24.37 10.31
C ALA A 319 -5.76 23.37 9.64
N VAL A 320 -7.03 23.74 9.48
CA VAL A 320 -8.05 22.89 8.82
C VAL A 320 -7.73 22.60 7.35
N ASN A 321 -7.00 23.50 6.67
CA ASN A 321 -6.52 23.28 5.31
C ASN A 321 -5.18 22.52 5.31
N ASN A 322 -4.25 22.86 6.20
CA ASN A 322 -2.94 22.21 6.35
C ASN A 322 -3.03 20.71 6.65
N THR A 323 -4.09 20.30 7.35
CA THR A 323 -4.36 18.91 7.75
C THR A 323 -5.30 18.19 6.76
N GLY A 324 -5.71 18.85 5.66
CA GLY A 324 -6.68 18.32 4.71
C GLY A 324 -8.04 18.00 5.35
N MET A 325 -8.42 18.73 6.39
CA MET A 325 -9.60 18.46 7.22
C MET A 325 -10.85 19.26 6.81
N SER A 326 -10.72 20.27 5.94
CA SER A 326 -11.88 20.98 5.40
C SER A 326 -12.81 20.01 4.65
N GLY A 327 -14.09 19.99 5.01
CA GLY A 327 -15.08 19.03 4.47
C GLY A 327 -14.93 17.57 4.91
N SER A 328 -13.89 17.19 5.66
CA SER A 328 -13.57 15.78 5.97
C SER A 328 -14.56 15.15 6.94
N THR A 329 -15.28 14.13 6.48
CA THR A 329 -16.17 13.28 7.28
C THR A 329 -15.44 12.21 8.09
N ALA A 330 -14.21 11.84 7.74
CA ALA A 330 -13.46 10.78 8.41
C ALA A 330 -13.27 11.04 9.93
N PRO A 331 -13.63 10.09 10.82
CA PRO A 331 -13.38 10.18 12.26
C PRO A 331 -11.90 10.21 12.64
N ILE A 332 -11.63 10.69 13.85
CA ILE A 332 -10.29 10.95 14.38
C ILE A 332 -10.09 10.16 15.67
N TYR A 333 -8.94 9.50 15.81
CA TYR A 333 -8.60 8.60 16.91
C TYR A 333 -7.23 8.92 17.51
N TRP A 334 -7.03 8.61 18.78
CA TRP A 334 -5.71 8.53 19.41
C TRP A 334 -4.96 7.26 18.95
N LEU A 335 -3.63 7.22 19.11
CA LEU A 335 -2.75 6.09 18.75
C LEU A 335 -2.98 4.76 19.52
N ASN A 336 -4.11 4.59 20.20
CA ASN A 336 -4.53 3.37 20.87
C ASN A 336 -5.98 2.96 20.57
N GLY A 337 -6.61 3.58 19.56
CA GLY A 337 -7.99 3.27 19.16
C GLY A 337 -9.08 4.07 19.90
N ASP A 338 -8.74 4.94 20.86
CA ASP A 338 -9.71 5.81 21.51
C ASP A 338 -10.22 6.89 20.54
N ARG A 339 -11.53 6.94 20.28
CA ARG A 339 -12.19 7.89 19.37
C ARG A 339 -12.21 9.30 19.97
N VAL A 340 -11.73 10.29 19.22
CA VAL A 340 -11.61 11.72 19.62
C VAL A 340 -12.81 12.53 19.13
N ALA A 341 -13.15 12.40 17.85
CA ALA A 341 -14.23 13.14 17.20
C ALA A 341 -14.72 12.41 15.95
N ASP A 342 -16.03 12.44 15.69
CA ASP A 342 -16.63 11.73 14.56
C ASP A 342 -16.39 12.38 13.19
N THR A 343 -16.02 13.66 13.17
CA THR A 343 -15.73 14.44 11.95
C THR A 343 -14.71 15.54 12.23
N ALA A 344 -14.08 16.07 11.17
CA ALA A 344 -13.25 17.27 11.28
C ALA A 344 -14.02 18.51 11.78
N ALA A 345 -15.31 18.63 11.45
CA ALA A 345 -16.15 19.70 11.95
C ALA A 345 -16.31 19.62 13.48
N ALA A 346 -16.61 18.43 14.02
CA ALA A 346 -16.75 18.21 15.47
C ALA A 346 -15.42 18.40 16.23
N PHE A 347 -14.28 18.16 15.57
CA PHE A 347 -12.95 18.36 16.14
C PHE A 347 -12.63 19.85 16.40
N PHE A 348 -12.96 20.75 15.47
CA PHE A 348 -12.67 22.18 15.60
C PHE A 348 -13.76 22.99 16.31
N SER A 349 -15.05 22.70 16.07
CA SER A 349 -16.22 23.56 16.34
C SER A 349 -16.49 24.01 17.79
N GLY A 350 -15.67 23.60 18.76
CA GLY A 350 -15.92 23.84 20.18
C GLY A 350 -16.87 22.83 20.83
N THR A 351 -17.37 21.82 20.10
CA THR A 351 -18.06 20.69 20.71
C THR A 351 -17.09 19.78 21.47
N ARG A 352 -17.58 19.14 22.53
CA ARG A 352 -16.81 18.25 23.40
C ARG A 352 -16.20 17.10 22.59
N TRP A 353 -14.88 16.89 22.73
CA TRP A 353 -14.22 15.69 22.19
C TRP A 353 -14.68 14.48 23.01
N GLN A 354 -14.80 13.32 22.36
CA GLN A 354 -15.08 12.07 23.06
C GLN A 354 -13.82 11.64 23.84
N HIS A 355 -14.02 11.08 25.04
CA HIS A 355 -12.97 10.61 25.97
C HIS A 355 -11.85 11.63 26.28
N GLN A 356 -12.04 12.39 27.36
CA GLN A 356 -11.30 13.63 27.62
C GLN A 356 -10.59 13.70 29.00
N ALA A 357 -10.28 12.58 29.65
CA ALA A 357 -9.38 12.62 30.80
C ALA A 357 -7.95 12.95 30.33
N LYS A 358 -7.15 13.63 31.16
CA LYS A 358 -5.72 13.86 30.85
C LYS A 358 -4.92 12.56 30.65
N ALA A 359 -5.44 11.44 31.15
CA ALA A 359 -4.89 10.10 30.95
C ALA A 359 -5.13 9.53 29.54
N ASP A 360 -6.04 10.10 28.74
CA ASP A 360 -6.50 9.53 27.46
C ASP A 360 -5.67 10.00 26.26
N TYR A 361 -4.97 11.14 26.39
CA TYR A 361 -4.04 11.67 25.40
C TYR A 361 -2.84 10.73 25.18
N ARG A 362 -2.26 10.74 23.98
CA ARG A 362 -1.10 9.90 23.59
C ARG A 362 0.08 10.69 23.05
N TRP A 363 1.28 10.25 23.41
CA TRP A 363 2.53 10.61 22.73
C TRP A 363 2.59 9.98 21.33
N GLU A 364 3.50 10.44 20.47
CA GLU A 364 3.86 9.78 19.21
C GLU A 364 4.34 8.32 19.40
N ARG A 365 4.68 7.94 20.63
CA ARG A 365 5.05 6.57 21.04
C ARG A 365 3.89 5.68 21.52
N GLY A 366 2.65 6.18 21.51
CA GLY A 366 1.45 5.44 21.94
C GLY A 366 1.23 5.38 23.46
N GLU A 367 2.17 5.86 24.26
CA GLU A 367 2.01 5.94 25.72
C GLU A 367 1.12 7.11 26.17
N GLY A 368 0.42 6.92 27.29
CA GLY A 368 -0.34 7.96 27.98
C GLY A 368 0.51 8.98 28.74
N PHE A 369 -0.10 10.09 29.16
CA PHE A 369 0.59 11.19 29.83
C PHE A 369 0.82 10.94 31.33
N PRO A 370 2.01 11.26 31.90
CA PRO A 370 2.21 11.27 33.34
C PRO A 370 1.42 12.41 33.99
N ALA A 371 0.51 12.08 34.91
CA ALA A 371 -0.47 13.01 35.47
C ALA A 371 0.11 14.28 36.12
N SER A 372 1.39 14.29 36.52
CA SER A 372 2.04 15.38 37.24
C SER A 372 2.49 16.59 36.39
N GLN A 373 2.48 16.52 35.05
CA GLN A 373 2.99 17.60 34.20
C GLN A 373 1.89 18.48 33.59
N SER A 374 2.15 19.78 33.42
CA SER A 374 1.31 20.67 32.62
C SER A 374 1.73 20.62 31.15
N HIS A 375 1.03 19.81 30.37
CA HIS A 375 1.21 19.77 28.91
C HIS A 375 0.58 21.02 28.27
N ARG A 376 1.13 21.45 27.13
CA ARG A 376 0.71 22.65 26.39
C ARG A 376 1.08 22.46 24.92
N ALA A 377 0.17 22.76 24.00
CA ALA A 377 0.35 22.57 22.57
C ALA A 377 0.33 23.90 21.80
N LEU A 378 1.38 24.21 21.03
CA LEU A 378 1.34 25.31 20.08
C LEU A 378 0.32 25.05 18.97
N THR A 379 -0.35 26.10 18.50
CA THR A 379 -1.31 25.96 17.40
C THR A 379 -1.50 27.24 16.57
N GLY A 380 -1.71 28.43 17.16
CA GLY A 380 -2.04 29.64 16.39
C GLY A 380 -3.43 29.65 15.74
N THR A 381 -4.28 28.68 16.10
CA THR A 381 -5.53 28.31 15.39
C THR A 381 -6.78 28.76 16.15
N SER A 382 -7.88 29.00 15.43
CA SER A 382 -9.20 29.34 15.99
C SER A 382 -10.10 28.12 16.24
N ILE A 383 -11.26 28.36 16.85
CA ILE A 383 -12.39 27.40 17.02
C ILE A 383 -13.10 27.02 15.70
N SER A 384 -12.66 27.53 14.55
CA SER A 384 -13.07 27.09 13.22
C SER A 384 -11.92 26.46 12.42
N GLY A 385 -10.77 26.22 13.06
CA GLY A 385 -9.58 25.69 12.38
C GLY A 385 -8.83 26.70 11.49
N THR A 386 -9.29 27.96 11.46
CA THR A 386 -8.64 29.07 10.75
C THR A 386 -7.45 29.64 11.55
N ARG A 387 -6.79 30.68 11.06
CA ARG A 387 -5.82 31.44 11.88
C ARG A 387 -6.53 32.19 13.00
N LEU A 388 -5.88 32.32 14.16
CA LEU A 388 -6.28 33.28 15.18
C LEU A 388 -5.48 34.56 14.97
N ASP A 389 -6.12 35.58 14.38
CA ASP A 389 -5.45 36.82 13.99
C ASP A 389 -4.66 37.46 15.15
N THR A 390 -3.45 37.92 14.84
CA THR A 390 -2.42 38.43 15.76
C THR A 390 -1.70 37.39 16.62
N TRP A 391 -2.27 36.20 16.84
CA TRP A 391 -1.64 35.11 17.61
C TRP A 391 -1.34 33.87 16.74
N GLU A 392 -1.19 34.06 15.42
CA GLU A 392 -0.79 32.99 14.50
C GLU A 392 0.62 32.45 14.78
N LEU A 393 0.99 31.29 14.21
CA LEU A 393 2.38 30.85 14.18
C LEU A 393 3.21 31.81 13.30
N GLY A 394 4.32 32.33 13.83
CA GLY A 394 5.16 33.33 13.16
C GLY A 394 4.58 34.76 13.12
N SER A 395 3.60 35.09 13.97
CA SER A 395 2.96 36.41 14.02
C SER A 395 3.94 37.57 14.17
N THR A 396 3.74 38.64 13.39
CA THR A 396 4.49 39.90 13.51
C THR A 396 4.27 40.63 14.84
N HIS A 397 3.28 40.22 15.65
CA HIS A 397 2.96 40.80 16.95
C HIS A 397 3.79 40.21 18.11
N GLY A 398 4.75 39.33 17.82
CA GLY A 398 5.66 38.76 18.82
C GLY A 398 5.05 37.70 19.75
N ARG A 399 3.81 37.26 19.47
CA ARG A 399 3.06 36.28 20.26
C ARG A 399 2.37 35.24 19.38
N SER A 400 2.16 34.04 19.91
CA SER A 400 1.38 32.98 19.26
C SER A 400 0.47 32.27 20.27
N SER A 401 -0.52 31.49 19.83
CA SER A 401 -1.48 30.82 20.72
C SER A 401 -1.11 29.38 21.07
N VAL A 402 -1.33 29.05 22.34
CA VAL A 402 -1.09 27.74 22.96
C VAL A 402 -2.35 27.19 23.60
N LEU A 403 -2.67 25.95 23.27
CA LEU A 403 -3.74 25.12 23.80
C LEU A 403 -3.32 24.51 25.15
N VAL A 404 -4.22 24.54 26.14
CA VAL A 404 -4.02 23.93 27.46
C VAL A 404 -4.99 22.75 27.63
N PRO A 405 -4.51 21.49 27.64
CA PRO A 405 -5.30 20.34 28.06
C PRO A 405 -5.72 20.48 29.53
N THR A 406 -7.00 20.21 29.79
CA THR A 406 -7.64 20.29 31.11
C THR A 406 -8.55 19.09 31.31
N ASP A 407 -8.76 18.69 32.57
CA ASP A 407 -9.68 17.62 32.96
C ASP A 407 -11.17 18.08 33.01
N ASP A 408 -11.47 19.28 32.51
CA ASP A 408 -12.82 19.86 32.42
C ASP A 408 -13.55 19.46 31.12
N ASP A 409 -14.86 19.24 31.22
CA ASP A 409 -15.80 18.75 30.19
C ASP A 409 -16.06 19.73 29.00
N ARG A 410 -15.02 20.35 28.42
CA ARG A 410 -15.13 21.33 27.33
C ARG A 410 -14.08 21.14 26.25
N SER A 411 -14.46 21.41 25.00
CA SER A 411 -13.54 21.36 23.85
C SER A 411 -12.29 22.20 24.08
N MET A 412 -11.14 21.68 23.66
CA MET A 412 -9.84 22.35 23.86
C MET A 412 -9.76 23.74 23.21
N TRP A 413 -10.54 23.98 22.15
CA TRP A 413 -10.60 25.25 21.42
C TRP A 413 -11.41 26.35 22.11
N GLY A 414 -11.97 26.10 23.30
CA GLY A 414 -12.68 27.09 24.09
C GLY A 414 -11.78 28.22 24.61
N GLY A 415 -12.25 29.47 24.58
CA GLY A 415 -11.45 30.67 24.88
C GLY A 415 -10.83 30.76 26.28
N SER A 416 -11.21 29.90 27.24
CA SER A 416 -10.55 29.76 28.54
C SER A 416 -9.29 28.86 28.52
N HIS A 417 -9.08 28.10 27.45
CA HIS A 417 -8.02 27.08 27.32
C HIS A 417 -6.92 27.51 26.32
N GLN A 418 -7.03 28.71 25.74
CA GLN A 418 -6.10 29.26 24.77
C GLN A 418 -5.35 30.47 25.34
N LEU A 419 -4.03 30.38 25.42
CA LEU A 419 -3.15 31.39 26.00
C LEU A 419 -2.18 31.96 24.95
N SER A 420 -1.91 33.27 24.99
CA SER A 420 -0.84 33.87 24.18
C SER A 420 0.53 33.67 24.85
N VAL A 421 1.52 33.18 24.10
CA VAL A 421 2.91 32.99 24.54
C VAL A 421 3.88 33.75 23.64
N THR A 422 5.10 34.03 24.10
CA THR A 422 6.14 34.70 23.29
C THR A 422 6.71 33.74 22.25
N LEU A 423 6.98 34.20 21.02
CA LEU A 423 7.40 33.32 19.89
C LEU A 423 8.63 32.44 20.17
N GLY A 424 9.52 32.85 21.08
CA GLY A 424 10.74 32.11 21.45
C GLY A 424 10.52 30.99 22.47
N GLU A 425 9.39 30.97 23.17
CA GLU A 425 9.05 29.92 24.15
C GLU A 425 8.77 28.58 23.44
N ARG A 426 9.09 27.45 24.10
CA ARG A 426 8.96 26.11 23.51
C ARG A 426 7.82 25.32 24.14
N PHE A 427 6.92 24.80 23.31
CA PHE A 427 5.82 23.94 23.72
C PHE A 427 5.73 22.70 22.80
N ARG A 428 4.90 21.73 23.19
CA ARG A 428 4.62 20.55 22.36
C ARG A 428 3.69 20.97 21.21
N MET A 429 3.35 20.08 20.29
CA MET A 429 2.42 20.40 19.21
C MET A 429 1.53 19.21 18.87
N LEU A 430 0.30 19.47 18.45
CA LEU A 430 -0.61 18.44 17.97
C LEU A 430 -0.27 18.09 16.51
N ALA A 431 -0.24 16.80 16.22
CA ALA A 431 -0.06 16.24 14.89
C ALA A 431 -1.23 15.31 14.57
N VAL A 432 -1.82 15.49 13.39
CA VAL A 432 -2.90 14.62 12.88
C VAL A 432 -2.50 14.10 11.51
N SER A 433 -2.95 12.89 11.15
CA SER A 433 -2.74 12.34 9.83
C SER A 433 -3.67 12.95 8.77
N LEU A 434 -3.26 12.82 7.52
CA LEU A 434 -4.18 12.70 6.39
C LEU A 434 -5.04 11.43 6.52
N VAL A 435 -5.92 11.19 5.56
CA VAL A 435 -6.87 10.07 5.61
C VAL A 435 -6.15 8.74 5.41
N PHE A 436 -6.30 7.83 6.36
CA PHE A 436 -6.06 6.41 6.18
C PHE A 436 -7.37 5.74 5.76
N GLU A 437 -7.28 4.69 4.94
CA GLU A 437 -8.40 3.81 4.62
C GLU A 437 -8.06 2.41 5.09
N VAL A 438 -8.97 1.76 5.82
CA VAL A 438 -8.82 0.35 6.18
C VAL A 438 -8.93 -0.45 4.89
N GLY A 439 -7.81 -1.06 4.47
CA GLY A 439 -7.76 -1.87 3.26
C GLY A 439 -8.72 -3.07 3.32
N PRO A 440 -8.95 -3.73 2.18
CA PRO A 440 -9.76 -4.95 2.12
C PRO A 440 -9.32 -5.92 3.22
N LEU A 441 -10.28 -6.64 3.82
CA LEU A 441 -9.95 -7.88 4.53
C LEU A 441 -9.06 -8.69 3.57
N PRO A 442 -7.86 -9.10 3.99
CA PRO A 442 -6.93 -9.73 3.08
C PRO A 442 -7.60 -10.95 2.47
N SER A 443 -7.21 -11.31 1.24
CA SER A 443 -7.54 -12.59 0.61
C SER A 443 -6.82 -13.77 1.28
N GLU A 444 -6.54 -13.64 2.58
CA GLU A 444 -6.13 -14.71 3.47
C GLU A 444 -7.17 -15.81 3.43
N VAL A 445 -6.63 -16.99 3.15
CA VAL A 445 -7.32 -18.23 3.37
C VAL A 445 -7.48 -18.42 4.88
N THR A 446 -8.71 -18.32 5.36
CA THR A 446 -9.03 -18.55 6.78
C THR A 446 -8.92 -20.05 7.08
N TYR A 447 -7.84 -20.41 7.75
CA TYR A 447 -7.59 -21.80 8.15
C TYR A 447 -8.59 -22.29 9.21
N VAL A 448 -9.21 -23.44 8.93
CA VAL A 448 -10.09 -24.16 9.85
C VAL A 448 -9.56 -25.58 10.05
N SER A 449 -9.54 -26.09 11.28
CA SER A 449 -9.11 -27.47 11.56
C SER A 449 -10.01 -28.48 10.85
N GLU A 450 -9.47 -29.64 10.45
CA GLU A 450 -10.27 -30.75 9.91
C GLU A 450 -11.41 -31.19 10.86
N ASP A 451 -11.16 -31.18 12.17
CA ASP A 451 -12.16 -31.40 13.23
C ASP A 451 -13.23 -30.28 13.38
N TRP A 452 -13.20 -29.20 12.59
CA TRP A 452 -14.16 -28.11 12.75
C TRP A 452 -15.55 -28.56 12.25
N PRO A 453 -16.63 -28.53 13.08
CA PRO A 453 -17.93 -29.14 12.74
C PRO A 453 -18.75 -28.49 11.60
N LEU A 454 -18.10 -27.68 10.76
CA LEU A 454 -18.64 -27.05 9.57
C LEU A 454 -17.75 -27.28 8.33
N VAL A 455 -16.69 -28.10 8.41
CA VAL A 455 -16.02 -28.67 7.24
C VAL A 455 -17.00 -29.67 6.58
N PRO A 456 -17.33 -29.52 5.29
CA PRO A 456 -18.18 -30.47 4.58
C PRO A 456 -17.53 -31.84 4.39
N ASP A 457 -18.35 -32.91 4.45
CA ASP A 457 -17.92 -34.28 4.20
C ASP A 457 -17.18 -34.41 2.84
N GLY A 458 -15.95 -34.93 2.88
CA GLY A 458 -15.16 -35.20 1.68
C GLY A 458 -14.34 -34.02 1.15
N LEU A 459 -14.00 -33.04 1.99
CA LEU A 459 -12.85 -32.16 1.78
C LEU A 459 -11.64 -32.69 2.55
N GLU A 460 -10.46 -32.67 1.92
CA GLU A 460 -9.19 -33.12 2.51
C GLU A 460 -8.30 -31.94 2.98
N PRO A 461 -7.33 -32.16 3.88
CA PRO A 461 -6.39 -31.12 4.30
C PRO A 461 -5.63 -30.47 3.13
N GLY A 462 -5.89 -29.19 2.90
CA GLY A 462 -5.46 -28.44 1.72
C GLY A 462 -6.61 -27.96 0.82
N ASP A 463 -7.82 -28.52 0.94
CA ASP A 463 -8.97 -28.10 0.14
C ASP A 463 -9.50 -26.72 0.56
N ARG A 464 -9.85 -25.91 -0.45
CA ARG A 464 -10.41 -24.56 -0.30
C ARG A 464 -11.90 -24.53 -0.61
N PHE A 465 -12.67 -23.92 0.28
CA PHE A 465 -14.13 -23.85 0.20
C PHE A 465 -14.68 -22.53 0.73
N ARG A 466 -15.98 -22.28 0.52
CA ARG A 466 -16.74 -21.22 1.22
C ARG A 466 -18.00 -21.79 1.83
N LEU A 467 -18.41 -21.24 2.96
CA LEU A 467 -19.70 -21.54 3.60
C LEU A 467 -20.73 -20.46 3.31
N MET A 468 -21.98 -20.88 3.17
CA MET A 468 -23.11 -20.02 2.81
C MET A 468 -24.34 -20.35 3.67
N PHE A 469 -25.10 -19.31 4.03
CA PHE A 469 -26.42 -19.45 4.66
C PHE A 469 -27.38 -18.32 4.27
N LEU A 470 -28.65 -18.46 4.64
CA LEU A 470 -29.71 -17.47 4.55
C LEU A 470 -30.02 -16.95 5.96
N THR A 471 -29.88 -15.64 6.20
CA THR A 471 -29.98 -15.08 7.55
C THR A 471 -31.35 -15.37 8.20
N SER A 472 -31.35 -15.79 9.47
CA SER A 472 -32.57 -16.02 10.24
C SER A 472 -33.34 -14.74 10.58
N ASN A 473 -32.61 -13.63 10.75
CA ASN A 473 -33.10 -12.27 10.90
C ASN A 473 -33.24 -11.55 9.54
N THR A 474 -33.91 -10.39 9.54
CA THR A 474 -34.23 -9.63 8.32
C THR A 474 -33.77 -8.18 8.40
N ILE A 475 -33.47 -7.59 7.23
CA ILE A 475 -33.03 -6.19 7.06
C ILE A 475 -33.85 -5.55 5.92
N ASN A 476 -34.01 -4.22 5.95
CA ASN A 476 -34.70 -3.48 4.90
C ASN A 476 -33.79 -3.18 3.69
N GLY A 477 -34.35 -2.86 2.53
CA GLY A 477 -33.61 -2.61 1.29
C GLY A 477 -33.22 -1.15 1.08
N GLN A 478 -33.17 -0.31 2.12
CA GLN A 478 -33.04 1.15 1.99
C GLN A 478 -31.60 1.69 1.98
N SER A 479 -30.58 0.88 2.30
CA SER A 479 -29.18 1.34 2.32
C SER A 479 -28.57 1.30 0.92
N THR A 480 -27.92 2.38 0.50
CA THR A 480 -27.00 2.37 -0.66
C THR A 480 -25.64 1.80 -0.28
N ASP A 481 -25.25 1.94 0.99
CA ASP A 481 -24.05 1.39 1.58
C ASP A 481 -24.19 -0.13 1.78
N ILE A 482 -23.21 -0.87 1.24
CA ILE A 482 -23.07 -2.33 1.29
C ILE A 482 -22.60 -2.84 2.68
N THR A 483 -21.88 -2.02 3.45
CA THR A 483 -21.37 -2.39 4.79
C THR A 483 -22.51 -2.72 5.74
N ALA A 484 -23.64 -2.02 5.65
CA ALA A 484 -24.85 -2.29 6.43
C ALA A 484 -25.38 -3.73 6.22
N TYR A 485 -25.29 -4.26 5.00
CA TYR A 485 -25.68 -5.62 4.68
C TYR A 485 -24.64 -6.65 5.14
N ASN A 486 -23.35 -6.32 5.04
CA ASN A 486 -22.27 -7.15 5.61
C ASN A 486 -22.40 -7.23 7.13
N ALA A 487 -22.56 -6.11 7.83
CA ALA A 487 -22.77 -6.06 9.28
C ALA A 487 -23.98 -6.90 9.73
N HIS A 488 -25.06 -6.93 8.94
CA HIS A 488 -26.21 -7.80 9.19
C HIS A 488 -25.89 -9.29 9.02
N ALA A 489 -25.19 -9.67 7.95
CA ALA A 489 -24.72 -11.04 7.71
C ALA A 489 -23.76 -11.54 8.81
N GLN A 490 -22.81 -10.69 9.21
CA GLN A 490 -21.89 -10.96 10.32
C GLN A 490 -22.64 -11.05 11.65
N SER A 491 -23.62 -10.18 11.91
CA SER A 491 -24.44 -10.21 13.12
C SER A 491 -25.24 -11.51 13.24
N ALA A 492 -25.78 -12.03 12.13
CA ALA A 492 -26.41 -13.36 12.10
C ALA A 492 -25.40 -14.47 12.47
N ALA A 493 -24.22 -14.49 11.86
CA ALA A 493 -23.17 -15.47 12.17
C ALA A 493 -22.65 -15.37 13.62
N ARG A 494 -22.54 -14.15 14.18
CA ARG A 494 -22.19 -13.90 15.61
C ARG A 494 -23.33 -14.36 16.54
N GLY A 495 -24.59 -14.21 16.11
CA GLY A 495 -25.78 -14.53 16.89
C GLY A 495 -26.12 -16.02 16.98
N SER A 496 -25.74 -16.82 15.98
CA SER A 496 -26.04 -18.26 15.85
C SER A 496 -25.92 -19.03 17.17
N ARG A 497 -27.00 -19.69 17.58
CA ARG A 497 -27.08 -20.56 18.77
C ARG A 497 -26.80 -22.02 18.40
N ALA A 498 -27.21 -22.44 17.21
CA ALA A 498 -26.98 -23.79 16.69
C ALA A 498 -25.50 -24.07 16.38
N HIS A 499 -24.80 -23.12 15.77
CA HIS A 499 -23.42 -23.28 15.32
C HIS A 499 -22.49 -22.36 16.12
N ALA A 500 -22.30 -22.66 17.40
CA ALA A 500 -21.42 -21.87 18.28
C ALA A 500 -19.97 -21.73 17.75
N SER A 501 -19.52 -22.68 16.93
CA SER A 501 -18.23 -22.67 16.23
C SER A 501 -18.14 -21.70 15.04
N LEU A 502 -19.27 -21.20 14.52
CA LEU A 502 -19.35 -20.20 13.45
C LEU A 502 -18.96 -18.81 13.95
N ARG A 503 -19.28 -18.50 15.21
CA ARG A 503 -19.08 -17.17 15.84
C ARG A 503 -17.65 -16.68 15.77
N ALA A 504 -16.68 -17.59 15.86
CA ALA A 504 -15.25 -17.29 15.80
C ALA A 504 -14.77 -16.81 14.42
N TYR A 505 -15.55 -17.07 13.36
CA TYR A 505 -15.26 -16.70 11.98
C TYR A 505 -16.28 -15.71 11.41
N ALA A 506 -17.19 -15.21 12.25
CA ALA A 506 -18.35 -14.43 11.83
C ALA A 506 -18.02 -13.04 11.28
N HIS A 507 -16.80 -12.54 11.46
CA HIS A 507 -16.28 -11.34 10.80
C HIS A 507 -15.97 -11.58 9.31
N GLY A 508 -15.65 -12.81 8.92
CA GLY A 508 -15.31 -13.17 7.54
C GLY A 508 -16.52 -13.42 6.64
N PHE A 509 -17.70 -12.87 6.96
CA PHE A 509 -18.93 -13.03 6.16
C PHE A 509 -19.35 -11.73 5.49
N SER A 510 -19.68 -11.82 4.20
CA SER A 510 -20.28 -10.76 3.39
C SER A 510 -21.71 -11.12 2.98
N ALA A 511 -22.53 -10.13 2.68
CA ALA A 511 -23.86 -10.33 2.11
C ALA A 511 -23.80 -10.49 0.58
N LEU A 512 -24.49 -11.48 0.03
CA LEU A 512 -24.67 -11.68 -1.41
C LEU A 512 -25.82 -10.82 -1.93
N VAL A 513 -25.62 -9.50 -1.87
CA VAL A 513 -26.53 -8.48 -2.42
C VAL A 513 -25.74 -7.43 -3.21
N SER A 514 -26.38 -6.80 -4.20
CA SER A 514 -25.85 -5.61 -4.87
C SER A 514 -26.60 -4.36 -4.41
N THR A 515 -25.85 -3.32 -4.07
CA THR A 515 -26.37 -1.94 -3.98
C THR A 515 -26.09 -1.19 -5.28
N VAL A 516 -26.54 0.06 -5.38
CA VAL A 516 -26.23 0.97 -6.50
C VAL A 516 -24.73 1.27 -6.67
N GLU A 517 -23.91 1.04 -5.64
CA GLU A 517 -22.49 1.36 -5.60
C GLU A 517 -21.59 0.11 -5.64
N THR A 518 -22.07 -1.06 -5.21
CA THR A 518 -21.26 -2.28 -5.13
C THR A 518 -22.04 -3.53 -5.53
N GLY A 519 -21.49 -4.30 -6.47
CA GLY A 519 -22.02 -5.60 -6.89
C GLY A 519 -21.73 -6.71 -5.88
N ALA A 520 -22.67 -7.66 -5.73
CA ALA A 520 -22.54 -8.83 -4.85
C ALA A 520 -21.24 -9.63 -5.10
N ARG A 521 -20.76 -9.68 -6.34
CA ARG A 521 -19.52 -10.37 -6.73
C ARG A 521 -18.25 -9.66 -6.27
N ALA A 522 -18.25 -8.33 -6.29
CA ALA A 522 -17.17 -7.54 -5.71
C ALA A 522 -17.19 -7.66 -4.18
N ASN A 523 -18.36 -7.49 -3.55
CA ASN A 523 -18.54 -7.55 -2.10
C ASN A 523 -18.16 -8.90 -1.46
N ALA A 524 -18.37 -10.00 -2.20
CA ALA A 524 -17.95 -11.34 -1.77
C ALA A 524 -16.51 -11.71 -2.18
N ALA A 525 -15.79 -10.82 -2.87
CA ALA A 525 -14.48 -11.09 -3.49
C ALA A 525 -14.48 -12.37 -4.37
N MET A 526 -15.45 -12.47 -5.28
CA MET A 526 -15.58 -13.57 -6.28
C MET A 526 -15.41 -13.06 -7.72
N GLY A 527 -14.70 -11.94 -7.87
CA GLY A 527 -14.48 -11.17 -9.11
C GLY A 527 -13.25 -11.56 -9.94
N GLY A 528 -12.82 -12.82 -9.94
CA GLY A 528 -11.63 -13.26 -10.69
C GLY A 528 -11.73 -14.68 -11.23
N ALA A 529 -10.68 -15.14 -11.92
CA ALA A 529 -10.57 -16.50 -12.47
C ALA A 529 -10.31 -17.58 -11.40
N GLY A 530 -11.15 -17.61 -10.37
CA GLY A 530 -11.05 -18.54 -9.23
C GLY A 530 -11.47 -19.97 -9.59
N GLY A 531 -10.59 -20.69 -10.27
CA GLY A 531 -10.80 -22.10 -10.60
C GLY A 531 -10.98 -22.98 -9.35
N GLY A 532 -12.07 -23.74 -9.31
CA GLY A 532 -12.24 -24.90 -8.41
C GLY A 532 -12.65 -24.67 -6.96
N ILE A 533 -12.82 -23.43 -6.47
CA ILE A 533 -13.28 -23.21 -5.08
C ILE A 533 -14.78 -23.44 -4.98
N GLY A 534 -15.18 -24.49 -4.25
CA GLY A 534 -16.58 -24.87 -4.06
C GLY A 534 -17.29 -24.08 -2.97
N VAL A 535 -18.56 -23.74 -3.20
CA VAL A 535 -19.45 -23.11 -2.20
C VAL A 535 -20.37 -24.18 -1.60
N TRP A 536 -20.56 -24.15 -0.28
CA TRP A 536 -21.32 -25.15 0.48
C TRP A 536 -22.29 -24.49 1.48
N TRP A 537 -23.46 -25.10 1.67
CA TRP A 537 -24.39 -24.76 2.76
C TRP A 537 -23.81 -25.15 4.12
N LEU A 538 -24.22 -24.48 5.20
CA LEU A 538 -23.86 -24.86 6.59
C LEU A 538 -24.22 -26.32 6.94
N GLY A 539 -25.26 -26.90 6.32
CA GLY A 539 -25.59 -28.32 6.42
C GLY A 539 -24.68 -29.29 5.63
N GLY A 540 -23.50 -28.86 5.20
CA GLY A 540 -22.53 -29.71 4.50
C GLY A 540 -22.96 -30.16 3.10
N LYS A 541 -23.84 -29.42 2.42
CA LYS A 541 -24.30 -29.72 1.04
C LYS A 541 -23.74 -28.71 0.05
N LYS A 542 -23.14 -29.21 -1.03
CA LYS A 542 -22.49 -28.37 -2.05
C LYS A 542 -23.53 -27.57 -2.83
N VAL A 543 -23.32 -26.26 -2.94
CA VAL A 543 -24.11 -25.32 -3.75
C VAL A 543 -23.60 -25.30 -5.19
N ALA A 544 -22.28 -25.14 -5.35
CA ALA A 544 -21.58 -25.01 -6.63
C ALA A 544 -20.15 -25.59 -6.56
N GLY A 545 -19.59 -26.00 -7.69
CA GLY A 545 -18.23 -26.51 -7.84
C GLY A 545 -17.17 -25.41 -7.97
N SER A 546 -17.52 -24.30 -8.61
CA SER A 546 -16.69 -23.10 -8.81
C SER A 546 -17.52 -21.82 -8.67
N TYR A 547 -16.88 -20.64 -8.72
CA TYR A 547 -17.59 -19.37 -8.78
C TYR A 547 -18.38 -19.19 -10.10
N SER A 548 -18.00 -19.86 -11.19
CA SER A 548 -18.75 -19.83 -12.45
C SER A 548 -20.11 -20.52 -12.31
N ASP A 549 -20.12 -21.77 -11.84
CA ASP A 549 -21.35 -22.52 -11.54
C ASP A 549 -22.13 -22.00 -10.32
N PHE A 550 -21.55 -21.05 -9.57
CA PHE A 550 -22.29 -20.29 -8.55
C PHE A 550 -23.12 -19.14 -9.14
N TYR A 551 -22.68 -18.57 -10.26
CA TYR A 551 -23.33 -17.42 -10.92
C TYR A 551 -24.12 -17.79 -12.20
N ASP A 552 -23.84 -18.94 -12.84
CA ASP A 552 -24.59 -19.40 -14.01
C ASP A 552 -26.07 -19.77 -13.72
N GLY A 553 -26.42 -19.96 -12.45
CA GLY A 553 -27.76 -20.30 -11.99
C GLY A 553 -28.08 -21.79 -11.91
N THR A 554 -27.07 -22.64 -11.70
CA THR A 554 -27.23 -24.11 -11.62
C THR A 554 -27.20 -24.70 -10.21
N TRP A 555 -27.37 -23.90 -9.14
CA TRP A 555 -27.23 -24.32 -7.74
C TRP A 555 -27.84 -25.69 -7.39
N THR A 556 -27.04 -26.55 -6.76
CA THR A 556 -27.43 -27.91 -6.39
C THR A 556 -28.00 -28.02 -4.96
N ASN A 557 -28.89 -29.00 -4.76
CA ASN A 557 -29.33 -29.54 -3.47
C ASN A 557 -29.62 -28.53 -2.33
N ASN A 558 -30.74 -27.81 -2.44
CA ASN A 558 -31.25 -26.91 -1.39
C ASN A 558 -32.39 -27.53 -0.55
N THR A 559 -32.09 -28.50 0.31
CA THR A 559 -33.05 -28.98 1.31
C THR A 559 -33.24 -27.94 2.42
N ALA A 560 -34.48 -27.68 2.83
CA ALA A 560 -34.82 -26.53 3.70
C ALA A 560 -34.24 -26.59 5.13
N ALA A 561 -33.62 -27.71 5.53
CA ALA A 561 -32.93 -27.88 6.80
C ALA A 561 -31.51 -27.30 6.80
N ASP A 562 -30.86 -27.22 5.62
CA ASP A 562 -29.41 -26.99 5.50
C ASP A 562 -29.03 -25.50 5.39
N LEU A 563 -30.05 -24.62 5.27
CA LEU A 563 -29.93 -23.28 4.71
C LEU A 563 -29.60 -22.16 5.73
N ARG A 564 -29.74 -22.39 7.04
CA ARG A 564 -29.72 -21.31 8.05
C ARG A 564 -28.65 -21.53 9.12
N GLU A 565 -28.22 -20.43 9.72
CA GLU A 565 -27.34 -20.39 10.88
C GLU A 565 -28.03 -20.77 12.21
N GLU A 566 -29.34 -21.07 12.18
CA GLU A 566 -30.11 -21.55 13.33
C GLU A 566 -30.89 -22.84 13.00
N SER A 567 -30.53 -23.93 13.67
CA SER A 567 -31.25 -25.20 13.66
C SER A 567 -32.58 -25.08 14.41
N GLY A 568 -33.62 -25.75 13.93
CA GLY A 568 -34.83 -25.96 14.74
C GLY A 568 -35.95 -24.93 14.56
N ASN A 569 -36.11 -24.40 13.35
CA ASN A 569 -37.46 -24.35 12.80
C ASN A 569 -37.45 -24.49 11.28
N GLN A 570 -38.19 -25.48 10.78
CA GLN A 570 -38.65 -25.47 9.40
C GLN A 570 -39.55 -24.24 9.28
N TYR A 571 -39.04 -23.15 8.70
CA TYR A 571 -39.84 -21.94 8.53
C TYR A 571 -40.98 -22.30 7.58
N ASP A 572 -42.20 -22.44 8.10
CA ASP A 572 -43.34 -22.84 7.29
C ASP A 572 -43.73 -21.68 6.36
N PHE A 573 -43.07 -21.69 5.22
CA PHE A 573 -43.28 -20.79 4.10
C PHE A 573 -44.73 -20.85 3.56
N SER A 574 -45.56 -21.81 3.98
CA SER A 574 -47.01 -21.83 3.68
C SER A 574 -47.87 -21.01 4.65
N THR A 575 -47.44 -20.75 5.90
CA THR A 575 -48.28 -20.08 6.93
C THR A 575 -47.66 -18.90 7.68
N ARG A 576 -47.44 -17.76 6.97
CA ARG A 576 -47.78 -16.36 7.41
C ARG A 576 -46.99 -15.26 6.66
N SER A 577 -47.57 -14.74 5.59
CA SER A 577 -47.59 -13.29 5.27
C SER A 577 -48.41 -13.02 4.00
N PRO A 578 -49.27 -11.99 3.95
CA PRO A 578 -50.11 -11.69 2.77
C PRO A 578 -49.33 -10.93 1.68
N GLY A 579 -48.15 -11.42 1.30
CA GLY A 579 -47.27 -10.67 0.38
C GLY A 579 -45.91 -11.30 0.11
N GLY A 580 -45.92 -12.56 -0.34
CA GLY A 580 -44.80 -13.27 -0.97
C GLY A 580 -43.69 -13.78 -0.04
N ARG A 581 -42.98 -14.81 -0.50
CA ARG A 581 -41.76 -15.35 0.13
C ARG A 581 -40.57 -14.76 -0.63
N PHE A 582 -39.80 -13.89 0.02
CA PHE A 582 -38.77 -13.09 -0.65
C PHE A 582 -37.45 -13.11 0.12
N ILE A 583 -36.35 -13.09 -0.63
CA ILE A 583 -34.97 -12.92 -0.16
C ILE A 583 -34.37 -11.72 -0.91
N TYR A 584 -33.70 -10.80 -0.22
CA TYR A 584 -33.05 -9.66 -0.88
C TYR A 584 -31.83 -10.10 -1.70
N SER A 585 -31.66 -9.48 -2.87
CA SER A 585 -30.55 -9.73 -3.77
C SER A 585 -30.10 -8.46 -4.49
N GLY A 586 -30.98 -7.78 -5.25
CA GLY A 586 -30.59 -6.66 -6.13
C GLY A 586 -29.51 -6.97 -7.18
N THR A 587 -29.06 -8.22 -7.29
CA THR A 587 -27.95 -8.65 -8.14
C THR A 587 -28.43 -9.44 -9.35
N THR A 588 -27.81 -9.21 -10.50
CA THR A 588 -27.94 -10.05 -11.70
C THR A 588 -27.39 -11.46 -11.48
N SER A 589 -27.62 -12.37 -12.43
CA SER A 589 -26.95 -13.69 -12.46
C SER A 589 -25.43 -13.56 -12.50
N ALA A 590 -24.88 -12.56 -13.20
CA ALA A 590 -23.43 -12.31 -13.24
C ALA A 590 -22.83 -11.84 -11.90
N GLY A 591 -23.66 -11.55 -10.89
CA GLY A 591 -23.22 -11.01 -9.59
C GLY A 591 -23.07 -9.48 -9.56
N GLU A 592 -23.48 -8.81 -10.63
CA GLU A 592 -23.39 -7.35 -10.83
C GLU A 592 -24.71 -6.63 -10.49
N PRO A 593 -24.74 -5.30 -10.27
CA PRO A 593 -25.96 -4.51 -10.03
C PRO A 593 -27.09 -4.70 -11.07
N SER A 594 -28.35 -4.75 -10.62
CA SER A 594 -29.54 -5.04 -11.46
C SER A 594 -30.16 -3.80 -12.15
N SER A 595 -29.31 -3.04 -12.85
CA SER A 595 -29.54 -1.62 -13.20
C SER A 595 -30.58 -1.33 -14.29
N ALA A 596 -31.38 -2.32 -14.70
CA ALA A 596 -32.24 -2.22 -15.90
C ALA A 596 -33.66 -2.79 -15.76
N GLU A 597 -33.94 -3.69 -14.81
CA GLU A 597 -35.25 -4.38 -14.77
C GLU A 597 -35.81 -4.68 -13.36
N TRP A 598 -34.97 -4.95 -12.36
CA TRP A 598 -35.44 -5.37 -11.02
C TRP A 598 -34.91 -4.55 -9.83
N GLY A 599 -33.89 -3.70 -10.03
CA GLY A 599 -33.44 -2.69 -9.07
C GLY A 599 -32.52 -3.20 -7.96
N GLU A 600 -31.50 -2.40 -7.64
CA GLU A 600 -30.54 -2.61 -6.57
C GLU A 600 -31.11 -2.31 -5.18
N LEU A 601 -30.40 -2.73 -4.13
CA LEU A 601 -30.63 -2.22 -2.78
C LEU A 601 -30.17 -0.75 -2.68
N GLY A 602 -30.90 0.03 -1.89
CA GLY A 602 -30.82 1.50 -1.86
C GLY A 602 -31.81 2.19 -2.81
N THR A 603 -32.39 1.47 -3.77
CA THR A 603 -33.46 2.01 -4.63
C THR A 603 -34.82 2.01 -3.91
N ALA A 604 -35.85 2.61 -4.51
CA ALA A 604 -37.21 2.60 -3.95
C ALA A 604 -37.90 1.22 -4.05
N THR A 605 -37.50 0.42 -5.04
CA THR A 605 -38.09 -0.90 -5.37
C THR A 605 -37.02 -1.98 -5.58
N PRO A 606 -36.24 -2.34 -4.54
CA PRO A 606 -35.16 -3.32 -4.62
C PRO A 606 -35.61 -4.73 -5.04
N GLY A 607 -34.73 -5.39 -5.79
CA GLY A 607 -34.88 -6.72 -6.36
C GLY A 607 -34.78 -7.83 -5.32
N VAL A 608 -35.70 -8.78 -5.42
CA VAL A 608 -35.84 -9.94 -4.53
C VAL A 608 -36.02 -11.24 -5.32
N ILE A 609 -35.50 -12.32 -4.75
CA ILE A 609 -35.73 -13.69 -5.22
C ILE A 609 -37.05 -14.17 -4.59
N LYS A 610 -38.04 -14.52 -5.42
CA LYS A 610 -39.24 -15.26 -5.00
C LYS A 610 -38.89 -16.72 -4.72
N TRP A 611 -39.46 -17.29 -3.67
CA TRP A 611 -39.30 -18.69 -3.30
C TRP A 611 -40.60 -19.48 -3.53
N ASP A 612 -40.70 -20.21 -4.65
CA ASP A 612 -41.91 -20.95 -5.03
C ASP A 612 -41.75 -22.47 -4.81
N ASP A 613 -42.77 -23.16 -4.30
CA ASP A 613 -42.68 -24.59 -3.92
C ASP A 613 -42.35 -25.54 -5.10
N GLY A 614 -42.60 -25.10 -6.33
CA GLY A 614 -42.24 -25.84 -7.55
C GLY A 614 -40.89 -25.45 -8.15
N ASN A 615 -40.31 -24.30 -7.79
CA ASN A 615 -39.05 -23.80 -8.35
C ASN A 615 -38.14 -23.23 -7.26
N ARG A 616 -37.18 -24.07 -6.89
CA ARG A 616 -36.03 -23.76 -6.03
C ARG A 616 -35.34 -22.48 -6.50
N ALA A 617 -34.90 -21.64 -5.57
CA ALA A 617 -33.99 -20.53 -5.86
C ALA A 617 -32.65 -21.09 -6.39
N ARG A 618 -32.49 -21.12 -7.72
CA ARG A 618 -31.34 -21.71 -8.43
C ARG A 618 -30.21 -20.72 -8.72
N ALA A 619 -30.47 -19.43 -8.57
CA ALA A 619 -29.59 -18.33 -8.91
C ALA A 619 -29.82 -17.16 -7.95
N LEU A 620 -28.87 -16.22 -7.90
CA LEU A 620 -29.01 -14.96 -7.17
C LEU A 620 -29.88 -13.91 -7.91
N ALA A 621 -30.16 -14.12 -9.21
CA ALA A 621 -30.93 -13.19 -10.04
C ALA A 621 -32.35 -12.93 -9.47
N PRO A 622 -32.87 -11.69 -9.53
CA PRO A 622 -34.13 -11.35 -8.88
C PRO A 622 -35.29 -11.84 -9.74
N THR A 623 -36.40 -12.22 -9.11
CA THR A 623 -37.62 -12.66 -9.80
C THR A 623 -38.85 -11.82 -9.42
N GLY A 624 -38.61 -10.72 -8.69
CA GLY A 624 -39.56 -9.67 -8.36
C GLY A 624 -38.87 -8.48 -7.71
N HIS A 625 -39.64 -7.45 -7.38
CA HIS A 625 -39.22 -6.29 -6.59
C HIS A 625 -40.20 -6.05 -5.44
N VAL A 626 -39.76 -5.34 -4.40
CA VAL A 626 -40.56 -4.98 -3.22
C VAL A 626 -40.29 -3.54 -2.80
N GLN A 627 -41.19 -2.92 -2.02
CA GLN A 627 -40.90 -1.62 -1.39
C GLN A 627 -39.74 -1.76 -0.40
N ALA A 628 -38.72 -0.91 -0.54
CA ALA A 628 -37.48 -0.97 0.23
C ALA A 628 -37.67 -0.98 1.76
N SER A 629 -38.73 -0.35 2.27
CA SER A 629 -39.09 -0.32 3.69
C SER A 629 -39.51 -1.68 4.28
N ARG A 630 -39.76 -2.71 3.45
CA ARG A 630 -40.04 -4.08 3.92
C ARG A 630 -38.73 -4.80 4.24
N ALA A 631 -38.68 -5.47 5.40
CA ALA A 631 -37.52 -6.24 5.81
C ALA A 631 -37.60 -7.72 5.35
N PHE A 632 -36.53 -8.21 4.74
CA PHE A 632 -36.37 -9.58 4.25
C PHE A 632 -34.97 -10.13 4.61
N PRO A 633 -34.76 -11.46 4.61
CA PRO A 633 -33.43 -12.03 4.84
C PRO A 633 -32.52 -11.81 3.62
N VAL A 634 -31.21 -11.94 3.84
CA VAL A 634 -30.18 -11.94 2.79
C VAL A 634 -29.41 -13.26 2.81
N HIS A 635 -28.79 -13.62 1.70
CA HIS A 635 -27.77 -14.67 1.71
C HIS A 635 -26.45 -14.11 2.26
N ALA A 636 -25.79 -14.86 3.12
CA ALA A 636 -24.47 -14.58 3.67
C ALA A 636 -23.47 -15.64 3.16
N ILE A 637 -22.25 -15.22 2.80
CA ILE A 637 -21.17 -16.11 2.35
C ILE A 637 -19.86 -15.75 3.05
N SER A 638 -19.04 -16.75 3.36
CA SER A 638 -17.72 -16.55 3.94
C SER A 638 -16.70 -16.08 2.91
N GLY A 639 -15.58 -15.52 3.39
CA GLY A 639 -14.29 -15.55 2.69
C GLY A 639 -13.82 -16.99 2.41
N VAL A 640 -12.67 -17.13 1.75
CA VAL A 640 -12.11 -18.46 1.45
C VAL A 640 -11.65 -19.14 2.75
N LEU A 641 -12.19 -20.31 3.02
CA LEU A 641 -11.74 -21.22 4.08
C LEU A 641 -10.82 -22.28 3.47
N GLN A 642 -9.87 -22.80 4.24
CA GLN A 642 -9.12 -24.02 3.87
C GLN A 642 -9.06 -24.98 5.04
N VAL A 643 -9.24 -26.26 4.73
CA VAL A 643 -9.02 -27.35 5.69
C VAL A 643 -7.53 -27.36 6.03
N ALA A 644 -7.21 -26.93 7.25
CA ALA A 644 -5.85 -26.86 7.74
C ALA A 644 -5.36 -28.25 8.08
N ARG A 645 -4.32 -28.69 7.38
CA ARG A 645 -3.49 -29.82 7.82
C ARG A 645 -2.91 -29.46 9.19
N ALA A 646 -2.93 -30.39 10.14
CA ALA A 646 -2.01 -30.34 11.26
C ALA A 646 -0.59 -30.17 10.69
N ALA A 647 0.22 -29.28 11.26
CA ALA A 647 1.58 -29.10 10.78
C ALA A 647 2.31 -30.43 10.94
N VAL A 648 2.95 -30.90 9.87
CA VAL A 648 3.80 -32.08 9.93
C VAL A 648 5.21 -31.60 10.25
N PRO A 649 5.91 -32.17 11.23
CA PRO A 649 7.28 -31.79 11.51
C PRO A 649 8.16 -32.08 10.29
N ASP A 650 9.16 -31.22 10.10
CA ASP A 650 10.25 -31.42 9.16
C ASP A 650 11.05 -32.69 9.52
N ALA A 651 11.89 -33.18 8.61
CA ALA A 651 12.61 -34.44 8.78
C ALA A 651 13.59 -34.49 9.98
N ASP A 652 13.90 -33.33 10.59
CA ASP A 652 14.69 -33.21 11.82
C ASP A 652 13.83 -33.08 13.10
N GLY A 653 12.49 -33.20 12.99
CA GLY A 653 11.54 -33.07 14.09
C GLY A 653 11.17 -31.62 14.45
N THR A 654 11.68 -30.62 13.73
CA THR A 654 11.31 -29.22 13.93
C THR A 654 10.09 -28.81 13.12
N TYR A 655 9.55 -27.62 13.39
CA TYR A 655 8.40 -27.06 12.69
C TYR A 655 8.78 -25.72 12.08
N THR A 656 8.94 -25.67 10.76
CA THR A 656 9.21 -24.41 10.07
C THR A 656 8.02 -23.44 10.17
N VAL A 657 8.28 -22.20 10.61
CA VAL A 657 7.32 -21.09 10.75
C VAL A 657 7.72 -19.91 9.85
N PRO A 658 6.79 -19.15 9.26
CA PRO A 658 7.13 -17.99 8.42
C PRO A 658 8.05 -16.96 9.11
N ALA A 659 8.83 -16.20 8.33
CA ALA A 659 9.70 -15.16 8.86
C ALA A 659 8.92 -14.06 9.61
N ASP A 660 7.71 -13.74 9.17
CA ASP A 660 6.78 -12.79 9.78
C ASP A 660 5.86 -13.40 10.85
N TRP A 661 6.03 -14.70 11.19
CA TRP A 661 5.13 -15.43 12.08
C TRP A 661 4.85 -14.66 13.39
N PRO A 662 3.59 -14.37 13.75
CA PRO A 662 3.26 -13.42 14.82
C PRO A 662 3.71 -13.78 16.25
N LEU A 663 4.34 -14.95 16.44
CA LEU A 663 4.90 -15.43 17.70
C LEU A 663 6.43 -15.67 17.64
N ARG A 664 7.10 -15.34 16.51
CA ARG A 664 8.56 -15.34 16.40
C ARG A 664 9.15 -14.37 17.45
N PRO A 665 10.04 -14.82 18.35
CA PRO A 665 10.65 -13.93 19.33
C PRO A 665 11.59 -12.90 18.70
N ALA A 666 11.63 -11.71 19.28
CA ALA A 666 12.56 -10.67 18.83
C ALA A 666 14.01 -11.14 19.01
N GLY A 667 14.82 -10.99 17.95
CA GLY A 667 16.21 -11.44 17.90
C GLY A 667 16.43 -12.85 17.35
N VAL A 668 15.39 -13.64 17.05
CA VAL A 668 15.55 -14.90 16.30
C VAL A 668 15.56 -14.61 14.80
N ALA A 669 16.72 -14.81 14.18
CA ALA A 669 16.93 -14.65 12.74
C ALA A 669 16.34 -15.81 11.91
N ALA A 670 16.35 -15.68 10.59
CA ALA A 670 16.06 -16.80 9.68
C ALA A 670 16.99 -17.99 9.93
N GLY A 671 16.49 -19.22 9.75
CA GLY A 671 17.15 -20.46 10.13
C GLY A 671 17.11 -20.77 11.64
N GLY A 672 17.06 -19.75 12.50
CA GLY A 672 17.14 -19.88 13.95
C GLY A 672 16.02 -20.73 14.56
N LYS A 673 16.39 -21.56 15.55
CA LYS A 673 15.49 -22.49 16.24
C LYS A 673 15.14 -21.99 17.66
N PHE A 674 13.90 -22.23 18.10
CA PHE A 674 13.40 -21.79 19.42
C PHE A 674 12.21 -22.63 19.89
N ARG A 675 11.82 -22.48 21.17
CA ARG A 675 10.53 -22.97 21.71
C ARG A 675 9.74 -21.84 22.38
N LEU A 676 8.43 -22.06 22.51
CA LEU A 676 7.50 -21.23 23.27
C LEU A 676 7.03 -21.94 24.55
N LEU A 677 6.88 -21.17 25.62
CA LEU A 677 6.33 -21.54 26.91
C LEU A 677 5.10 -20.67 27.22
N PHE A 678 4.04 -21.28 27.73
CA PHE A 678 2.88 -20.58 28.30
C PHE A 678 2.36 -21.24 29.59
N VAL A 679 1.54 -20.50 30.33
CA VAL A 679 0.76 -20.97 31.47
C VAL A 679 -0.71 -21.09 31.04
N THR A 680 -1.35 -22.24 31.23
CA THR A 680 -2.76 -22.41 30.84
C THR A 680 -3.68 -21.40 31.54
N SER A 681 -4.57 -20.74 30.79
CA SER A 681 -5.57 -19.82 31.35
C SER A 681 -6.57 -20.53 32.27
N GLN A 682 -6.83 -21.81 31.97
CA GLN A 682 -7.69 -22.70 32.74
C GLN A 682 -6.88 -23.56 33.72
N ALA A 683 -7.48 -23.82 34.88
CA ALA A 683 -6.95 -24.71 35.91
C ALA A 683 -7.52 -26.14 35.76
N ARG A 684 -6.78 -27.14 36.25
CA ARG A 684 -7.28 -28.51 36.40
C ARG A 684 -6.67 -29.24 37.60
N ASP A 685 -7.29 -30.34 37.97
CA ASP A 685 -6.77 -31.28 38.96
C ASP A 685 -5.55 -32.07 38.43
N GLY A 686 -4.81 -32.64 39.37
CA GLY A 686 -3.66 -33.52 39.16
C GLY A 686 -3.96 -35.00 39.44
N ILE A 687 -5.21 -35.47 39.25
CA ILE A 687 -5.63 -36.84 39.62
C ILE A 687 -5.23 -37.88 38.56
N ALA A 688 -5.03 -37.48 37.30
CA ALA A 688 -4.62 -38.41 36.24
C ALA A 688 -3.18 -38.89 36.45
N ALA A 689 -2.95 -40.20 36.37
CA ALA A 689 -1.61 -40.81 36.45
C ALA A 689 -0.89 -40.89 35.10
N ASP A 690 -1.65 -40.86 33.99
CA ASP A 690 -1.12 -40.81 32.63
C ASP A 690 -0.73 -39.38 32.23
N VAL A 691 0.50 -39.21 31.72
CA VAL A 691 1.04 -37.92 31.27
C VAL A 691 0.32 -37.38 30.03
N ALA A 692 -0.16 -38.26 29.13
CA ALA A 692 -0.86 -37.85 27.91
C ALA A 692 -2.17 -37.13 28.21
N SER A 693 -2.81 -37.44 29.34
CA SER A 693 -3.95 -36.69 29.86
C SER A 693 -3.64 -35.22 30.17
N TYR A 694 -2.40 -34.86 30.52
CA TYR A 694 -1.96 -33.47 30.70
C TYR A 694 -1.56 -32.81 29.39
N ASN A 695 -0.86 -33.53 28.51
CA ASN A 695 -0.56 -33.08 27.14
C ASN A 695 -1.86 -32.70 26.44
N GLY A 696 -2.84 -33.60 26.38
CA GLY A 696 -4.16 -33.33 25.80
C GLY A 696 -4.90 -32.15 26.43
N PHE A 697 -4.62 -31.73 27.66
CA PHE A 697 -5.16 -30.48 28.23
C PHE A 697 -4.43 -29.25 27.70
N VAL A 698 -3.09 -29.28 27.68
CA VAL A 698 -2.25 -28.20 27.14
C VAL A 698 -2.48 -27.99 25.63
N GLN A 699 -2.56 -29.06 24.85
CA GLN A 699 -2.86 -29.02 23.41
C GLN A 699 -4.21 -28.34 23.13
N ARG A 700 -5.24 -28.64 23.96
CA ARG A 700 -6.56 -27.98 23.91
C ARG A 700 -6.54 -26.53 24.41
N ALA A 701 -5.58 -26.12 25.24
CA ALA A 701 -5.34 -24.72 25.57
C ALA A 701 -4.69 -24.00 24.38
N ALA A 702 -3.59 -24.53 23.82
CA ALA A 702 -2.92 -23.98 22.64
C ALA A 702 -3.88 -23.77 21.45
N GLY A 703 -4.79 -24.72 21.19
CA GLY A 703 -5.80 -24.60 20.13
C GLY A 703 -6.87 -23.52 20.39
N ARG A 704 -7.13 -23.18 21.65
CA ARG A 704 -8.04 -22.08 22.05
C ARG A 704 -7.34 -20.73 22.14
N GLY A 705 -6.02 -20.76 22.34
CA GLY A 705 -5.14 -19.61 22.50
C GLY A 705 -4.94 -18.78 21.22
N HIS A 706 -3.74 -18.22 21.11
CA HIS A 706 -3.32 -17.37 20.00
C HIS A 706 -3.45 -18.11 18.65
N PRO A 707 -4.10 -17.54 17.62
CA PRO A 707 -4.42 -18.26 16.37
C PRO A 707 -3.21 -18.97 15.72
N ALA A 708 -2.05 -18.32 15.73
CA ALA A 708 -0.82 -18.87 15.18
C ALA A 708 -0.33 -20.19 15.83
N LEU A 709 -0.83 -20.57 17.02
CA LEU A 709 -0.51 -21.86 17.66
C LEU A 709 -1.36 -23.03 17.14
N ARG A 710 -2.49 -22.76 16.48
CA ARG A 710 -3.51 -23.78 16.15
C ARG A 710 -3.03 -24.88 15.20
N HIS A 711 -2.05 -24.59 14.37
CA HIS A 711 -1.44 -25.54 13.44
C HIS A 711 -0.47 -26.52 14.12
N TYR A 712 0.02 -26.18 15.31
CA TYR A 712 1.13 -26.85 15.99
C TYR A 712 0.69 -27.52 17.29
N THR A 713 -0.63 -27.62 17.53
CA THR A 713 -1.24 -28.06 18.78
C THR A 713 -0.75 -29.43 19.21
N GLU A 714 -0.66 -30.41 18.32
CA GLU A 714 -0.24 -31.78 18.64
C GLU A 714 1.17 -31.85 19.24
N GLY A 715 2.08 -30.98 18.78
CA GLY A 715 3.46 -30.92 19.28
C GLY A 715 3.60 -30.28 20.67
N PHE A 716 2.53 -29.74 21.27
CA PHE A 716 2.59 -29.18 22.62
C PHE A 716 2.50 -30.27 23.70
N ALA A 717 3.43 -30.20 24.65
CA ALA A 717 3.50 -31.08 25.81
C ALA A 717 3.34 -30.30 27.12
N ALA A 718 2.83 -30.97 28.14
CA ALA A 718 2.73 -30.42 29.49
C ALA A 718 4.06 -30.64 30.24
N LEU A 719 4.58 -29.59 30.86
CA LEU A 719 5.80 -29.66 31.67
C LEU A 719 5.47 -30.17 33.08
N VAL A 720 5.12 -31.45 33.16
CA VAL A 720 4.78 -32.18 34.39
C VAL A 720 5.38 -33.57 34.41
N SER A 721 5.74 -34.04 35.61
CA SER A 721 6.12 -35.43 35.85
C SER A 721 4.94 -36.22 36.44
N THR A 722 4.79 -37.47 36.01
CA THR A 722 4.01 -38.51 36.72
C THR A 722 4.99 -39.57 37.23
N ALA A 723 4.52 -40.58 37.98
CA ALA A 723 5.40 -41.62 38.52
C ALA A 723 6.10 -42.50 37.46
N ASP A 724 5.63 -42.46 36.21
CA ASP A 724 6.18 -43.26 35.10
C ASP A 724 6.92 -42.41 34.05
N VAL A 725 6.83 -41.07 34.09
CA VAL A 725 7.40 -40.16 33.06
C VAL A 725 7.89 -38.84 33.67
N ASP A 726 9.17 -38.51 33.45
CA ASP A 726 9.80 -37.23 33.79
C ASP A 726 9.29 -36.07 32.89
N ALA A 727 9.12 -34.87 33.45
CA ALA A 727 8.68 -33.68 32.73
C ALA A 727 9.61 -33.28 31.57
N ARG A 728 10.92 -33.47 31.75
CA ARG A 728 11.94 -33.18 30.71
C ARG A 728 11.87 -34.15 29.54
N ASP A 729 11.50 -35.39 29.79
CA ASP A 729 11.37 -36.42 28.76
C ASP A 729 10.05 -36.23 28.00
N ASN A 730 8.95 -35.95 28.72
CA ASN A 730 7.64 -35.66 28.12
C ASN A 730 7.65 -34.40 27.23
N THR A 731 8.52 -33.41 27.52
CA THR A 731 8.66 -32.18 26.70
C THR A 731 9.85 -32.21 25.74
N ALA A 732 10.66 -33.28 25.76
CA ALA A 732 11.91 -33.43 25.03
C ALA A 732 12.92 -32.27 25.25
N THR A 733 13.04 -31.80 26.49
CA THR A 733 13.94 -30.72 26.93
C THR A 733 15.23 -31.27 27.56
N THR A 734 15.84 -32.27 26.92
CA THR A 734 17.11 -32.89 27.35
C THR A 734 18.25 -32.60 26.37
N GLY A 735 19.49 -32.54 26.87
CA GLY A 735 20.67 -32.16 26.07
C GLY A 735 20.92 -30.66 26.00
N THR A 736 21.63 -30.19 24.96
CA THR A 736 22.02 -28.78 24.78
C THR A 736 20.89 -27.88 24.29
N GLY A 737 19.84 -28.44 23.68
CA GLY A 737 18.58 -27.74 23.43
C GLY A 737 18.60 -26.52 22.50
N VAL A 738 17.59 -25.66 22.69
CA VAL A 738 17.36 -24.39 21.97
C VAL A 738 16.73 -23.37 22.93
N PRO A 739 16.85 -22.05 22.68
CA PRO A 739 16.29 -21.04 23.57
C PRO A 739 14.76 -21.12 23.71
N ILE A 740 14.27 -20.93 24.94
CA ILE A 740 12.86 -21.00 25.30
C ILE A 740 12.35 -19.59 25.59
N TYR A 741 11.20 -19.20 25.03
CA TYR A 741 10.59 -17.87 25.16
C TYR A 741 9.16 -17.94 25.68
N TRP A 742 8.70 -16.93 26.40
CA TRP A 742 7.27 -16.79 26.70
C TRP A 742 6.47 -16.47 25.42
N THR A 743 5.28 -17.04 25.24
CA THR A 743 4.34 -16.68 24.15
C THR A 743 4.07 -15.17 24.16
N ARG A 744 4.51 -14.42 23.14
CA ARG A 744 4.49 -12.93 23.12
C ARG A 744 5.18 -12.28 24.33
N GLY A 745 6.31 -12.84 24.77
CA GLY A 745 7.10 -12.33 25.89
C GLY A 745 8.62 -12.50 25.70
N GLY A 746 9.37 -12.26 26.77
CA GLY A 746 10.84 -12.35 26.76
C GLY A 746 11.35 -13.79 26.80
N LYS A 747 12.66 -13.96 26.57
CA LYS A 747 13.37 -15.23 26.74
C LYS A 747 13.25 -15.73 28.19
N VAL A 748 12.89 -17.01 28.35
CA VAL A 748 12.85 -17.73 29.63
C VAL A 748 14.23 -18.27 29.95
N ALA A 749 14.86 -18.94 28.98
CA ALA A 749 16.18 -19.55 29.10
C ALA A 749 16.91 -19.55 27.74
N ASP A 750 18.24 -19.49 27.76
CA ASP A 750 19.12 -19.62 26.60
C ASP A 750 19.23 -21.06 26.09
N ASP A 751 19.21 -22.06 26.98
CA ASP A 751 19.22 -23.47 26.64
C ASP A 751 18.40 -24.32 27.64
N TYR A 752 18.44 -25.65 27.51
CA TYR A 752 17.74 -26.55 28.44
C TYR A 752 18.43 -26.70 29.81
N ALA A 753 19.71 -26.37 29.95
CA ALA A 753 20.40 -26.39 31.24
C ALA A 753 20.03 -25.16 32.08
N ASP A 754 20.06 -23.96 31.50
CA ASP A 754 19.52 -22.71 32.07
C ASP A 754 18.01 -22.83 32.36
N PHE A 755 17.28 -23.61 31.55
CA PHE A 755 15.88 -23.89 31.84
C PHE A 755 15.67 -24.69 33.14
N TYR A 756 16.63 -25.52 33.57
CA TYR A 756 16.54 -26.38 34.75
C TYR A 756 17.49 -26.00 35.91
N ASP A 757 18.36 -24.99 35.77
CA ASP A 757 19.17 -24.48 36.89
C ASP A 757 18.36 -23.63 37.90
N GLY A 758 17.12 -23.31 37.54
CA GLY A 758 16.15 -22.55 38.33
C GLY A 758 16.25 -21.03 38.21
N THR A 759 17.17 -20.50 37.39
CA THR A 759 17.52 -19.06 37.36
C THR A 759 16.76 -18.22 36.34
N TRP A 760 16.17 -18.81 35.27
CA TRP A 760 15.16 -18.24 34.34
C TRP A 760 15.26 -16.71 34.10
N ALA A 761 15.89 -16.31 33.00
CA ALA A 761 16.10 -14.91 32.59
C ALA A 761 14.83 -14.03 32.62
N SER A 762 13.65 -14.59 32.29
CA SER A 762 12.36 -13.91 32.47
C SER A 762 11.35 -14.78 33.20
N ARG A 763 10.82 -14.26 34.31
CA ARG A 763 9.66 -14.81 35.05
C ARG A 763 8.35 -14.04 34.79
N ALA A 764 8.37 -13.13 33.80
CA ALA A 764 7.18 -12.39 33.38
C ALA A 764 6.32 -13.26 32.45
N TRP A 765 5.56 -14.18 33.07
CA TRP A 765 4.79 -15.22 32.40
C TRP A 765 3.74 -14.72 31.40
N ARG A 766 3.25 -15.64 30.58
CA ARG A 766 2.24 -15.43 29.53
C ARG A 766 1.29 -16.61 29.45
N ASP A 767 0.05 -16.36 29.07
CA ASP A 767 -0.93 -17.42 28.77
C ASP A 767 -0.88 -17.89 27.30
N GLU A 768 -1.73 -18.87 26.94
CA GLU A 768 -1.84 -19.38 25.56
C GLU A 768 -2.23 -18.31 24.53
N HIS A 769 -2.78 -17.16 24.94
CA HIS A 769 -3.07 -16.03 24.07
C HIS A 769 -1.87 -15.07 23.95
N GLY A 770 -0.85 -15.22 24.78
CA GLY A 770 0.28 -14.31 24.91
C GLY A 770 -0.04 -13.07 25.76
N SER A 771 -1.05 -13.14 26.62
CA SER A 771 -1.42 -12.06 27.54
C SER A 771 -0.67 -12.18 28.87
N TYR A 772 -0.43 -11.04 29.53
CA TYR A 772 0.06 -10.97 30.91
C TYR A 772 -0.98 -10.32 31.80
N ASN A 773 -1.62 -11.10 32.67
CA ASN A 773 -2.61 -10.57 33.61
C ASN A 773 -1.98 -10.26 34.98
N GLY A 774 -1.26 -9.14 35.04
CA GLY A 774 -0.60 -8.66 36.27
C GLY A 774 -1.55 -8.38 37.45
N ALA A 775 -2.86 -8.21 37.20
CA ALA A 775 -3.86 -8.02 38.26
C ALA A 775 -4.18 -9.32 39.02
N LEU A 776 -3.83 -10.49 38.48
CA LEU A 776 -4.15 -11.80 39.06
C LEU A 776 -3.08 -12.37 40.02
N GLY A 777 -2.02 -11.60 40.27
CA GLY A 777 -1.03 -11.88 41.32
C GLY A 777 -0.18 -13.14 41.11
N ARG A 778 0.28 -13.72 42.23
CA ARG A 778 1.05 -14.98 42.24
C ARG A 778 0.16 -16.15 41.86
N ARG A 779 0.58 -16.98 40.90
CA ARG A 779 -0.16 -18.16 40.42
C ARG A 779 0.57 -19.46 40.74
N LEU A 780 -0.21 -20.50 41.03
CA LEU A 780 0.27 -21.85 41.34
C LEU A 780 0.18 -22.73 40.09
N ILE A 781 1.27 -23.44 39.81
CA ILE A 781 1.42 -24.28 38.62
C ILE A 781 1.70 -25.72 39.08
N TRP A 782 0.96 -26.69 38.54
CA TRP A 782 1.27 -28.11 38.67
C TRP A 782 2.57 -28.44 37.93
N THR A 783 3.45 -29.18 38.59
CA THR A 783 4.74 -29.64 38.01
C THR A 783 5.05 -31.08 38.36
N GLY A 784 4.79 -31.54 39.59
CA GLY A 784 5.16 -32.90 40.05
C GLY A 784 6.67 -33.17 40.03
N SER A 785 7.48 -32.15 39.77
CA SER A 785 8.88 -32.30 39.36
C SER A 785 9.86 -31.71 40.37
N ALA A 786 11.06 -32.26 40.43
CA ALA A 786 12.23 -31.60 40.98
C ALA A 786 12.75 -30.51 40.02
N ASP A 787 13.74 -29.74 40.47
CA ASP A 787 14.28 -28.61 39.70
C ASP A 787 15.04 -29.08 38.43
N ASP A 788 15.53 -30.32 38.38
CA ASP A 788 16.20 -30.92 37.21
C ASP A 788 15.25 -31.57 36.19
N GLY A 789 13.94 -31.39 36.37
CA GLY A 789 12.88 -31.94 35.51
C GLY A 789 12.53 -33.42 35.73
N THR A 790 13.07 -34.08 36.78
CA THR A 790 12.67 -35.43 37.21
C THR A 790 11.38 -35.44 38.03
N GLU A 791 10.74 -36.61 38.19
CA GLU A 791 9.75 -36.84 39.24
C GLU A 791 10.28 -36.44 40.64
N ASP A 792 9.50 -35.65 41.38
CA ASP A 792 9.84 -35.32 42.77
C ASP A 792 9.61 -36.50 43.71
N SER A 793 10.59 -37.40 43.84
CA SER A 793 10.56 -38.56 44.74
C SER A 793 10.22 -38.28 46.22
N ALA A 794 10.22 -37.02 46.67
CA ALA A 794 9.79 -36.62 48.02
C ALA A 794 8.32 -36.14 48.10
N LEU A 795 7.70 -35.78 46.98
CA LEU A 795 6.31 -35.30 46.89
C LEU A 795 5.42 -36.09 45.91
N SER A 796 6.00 -37.01 45.14
CA SER A 796 5.40 -37.79 44.05
C SER A 796 4.93 -36.98 42.83
N GLY A 797 5.07 -37.59 41.66
CA GLY A 797 4.50 -37.14 40.39
C GLY A 797 2.98 -37.21 40.39
N LEU A 798 2.37 -36.46 39.46
CA LEU A 798 0.91 -36.30 39.41
C LEU A 798 0.19 -37.64 39.23
N GLY A 799 -0.99 -37.75 39.84
CA GLY A 799 -1.81 -38.96 39.88
C GLY A 799 -1.37 -40.05 40.86
N THR A 800 -0.24 -39.89 41.57
CA THR A 800 0.24 -40.89 42.56
C THR A 800 0.43 -40.32 43.97
N GLY A 801 -0.21 -40.93 44.97
CA GLY A 801 -0.12 -40.51 46.37
C GLY A 801 -1.32 -39.67 46.86
N GLN A 802 -1.05 -38.56 47.55
CA GLN A 802 -2.08 -37.68 48.16
C GLN A 802 -1.87 -36.18 47.88
N SER A 803 -0.69 -35.81 47.39
CA SER A 803 -0.26 -34.47 47.02
C SER A 803 0.82 -34.60 45.94
N SER A 804 1.15 -33.52 45.23
CA SER A 804 2.30 -33.44 44.31
C SER A 804 3.03 -32.11 44.41
N ALA A 805 4.23 -32.02 43.84
CA ALA A 805 4.99 -30.77 43.73
C ALA A 805 4.29 -29.71 42.86
N MET A 806 4.44 -28.45 43.26
CA MET A 806 3.94 -27.26 42.56
C MET A 806 4.96 -26.11 42.60
N ALA A 807 4.96 -25.34 41.52
CA ALA A 807 5.70 -24.11 41.35
C ALA A 807 4.85 -22.86 41.65
N TRP A 808 5.54 -21.72 41.77
CA TRP A 808 4.92 -20.39 41.81
C TRP A 808 5.41 -19.59 40.62
N VAL A 809 4.50 -19.09 39.79
CA VAL A 809 4.84 -18.16 38.72
C VAL A 809 4.47 -16.73 39.11
N SER A 810 5.45 -15.83 39.03
CA SER A 810 5.30 -14.40 39.33
C SER A 810 6.51 -13.62 38.83
N ALA A 811 6.34 -12.34 38.52
CA ALA A 811 7.42 -11.47 38.03
C ALA A 811 8.45 -11.03 39.12
N GLY A 812 8.41 -11.63 40.32
CA GLY A 812 9.33 -11.32 41.43
C GLY A 812 10.42 -12.39 41.63
N PRO A 813 11.55 -12.05 42.26
CA PRO A 813 12.67 -12.98 42.48
C PRO A 813 12.46 -13.96 43.65
N ALA A 814 13.36 -14.94 43.72
CA ALA A 814 13.67 -15.81 44.87
C ALA A 814 12.81 -17.08 45.14
N GLN A 815 12.13 -17.67 44.14
CA GLN A 815 11.60 -19.04 44.23
C GLN A 815 11.81 -19.83 42.92
N SER A 816 11.95 -21.16 43.02
CA SER A 816 12.11 -22.05 41.87
C SER A 816 10.87 -22.05 40.97
N PRO A 817 11.05 -22.12 39.63
CA PRO A 817 9.96 -22.27 38.68
C PRO A 817 9.40 -23.71 38.59
N PHE A 818 9.98 -24.70 39.29
CA PHE A 818 9.53 -26.09 39.31
C PHE A 818 8.98 -26.53 40.67
N LYS A 819 9.68 -26.23 41.78
CA LYS A 819 9.39 -26.79 43.10
C LYS A 819 9.44 -25.75 44.22
N VAL A 820 8.30 -25.53 44.87
CA VAL A 820 8.19 -24.61 46.03
C VAL A 820 7.29 -25.13 47.13
N ARG A 821 6.20 -25.84 46.77
CA ARG A 821 5.20 -26.38 47.71
C ARG A 821 4.58 -27.67 47.15
N SER A 822 3.74 -28.31 47.97
CA SER A 822 2.79 -29.32 47.54
C SER A 822 1.34 -28.90 47.85
N ASP A 823 0.39 -29.43 47.11
CA ASP A 823 -1.05 -29.43 47.44
C ASP A 823 -1.66 -30.77 47.00
N ARG A 824 -2.91 -31.05 47.40
CA ARG A 824 -3.62 -32.28 47.07
C ARG A 824 -3.96 -32.34 45.58
N HIS A 825 -3.93 -33.53 44.99
CA HIS A 825 -4.25 -33.72 43.57
C HIS A 825 -5.65 -33.24 43.16
N SER A 826 -6.62 -33.28 44.07
CA SER A 826 -7.97 -32.76 43.84
C SER A 826 -8.09 -31.22 43.88
N ALA A 827 -6.99 -30.51 44.12
CA ALA A 827 -6.94 -29.06 43.95
C ALA A 827 -6.66 -28.69 42.49
N SER A 828 -7.35 -27.65 42.02
CA SER A 828 -7.29 -27.21 40.61
C SER A 828 -6.29 -26.08 40.45
N HIS A 829 -5.20 -26.32 39.72
CA HIS A 829 -4.09 -25.37 39.48
C HIS A 829 -3.76 -25.30 37.98
N LEU A 830 -2.97 -24.31 37.57
CA LEU A 830 -2.61 -24.11 36.15
C LEU A 830 -1.48 -25.07 35.74
N LEU A 831 -1.18 -25.16 34.44
CA LEU A 831 -0.09 -25.97 33.89
C LEU A 831 0.83 -25.13 33.01
N TYR A 832 2.09 -25.53 32.92
CA TYR A 832 2.99 -25.04 31.88
C TYR A 832 2.81 -25.88 30.59
N GLY A 833 2.68 -25.19 29.46
CA GLY A 833 2.70 -25.78 28.13
C GLY A 833 3.97 -25.40 27.36
N VAL A 834 4.70 -26.40 26.88
CA VAL A 834 5.93 -26.26 26.09
C VAL A 834 5.65 -26.67 24.65
N SER A 835 6.06 -25.84 23.70
CA SER A 835 5.88 -26.08 22.26
C SER A 835 6.86 -27.11 21.70
N PRO A 836 6.63 -27.65 20.48
CA PRO A 836 7.71 -28.29 19.74
C PRO A 836 8.78 -27.25 19.35
N VAL A 837 9.92 -27.69 18.81
CA VAL A 837 10.95 -26.77 18.30
C VAL A 837 10.46 -26.12 17.01
N PHE A 838 10.37 -24.79 16.99
CA PHE A 838 10.11 -24.01 15.79
C PHE A 838 11.41 -23.59 15.12
N LYS A 839 11.43 -23.57 13.79
CA LYS A 839 12.52 -23.05 12.95
C LYS A 839 12.00 -21.84 12.16
N VAL A 840 12.65 -20.69 12.23
CA VAL A 840 12.24 -19.52 11.43
C VAL A 840 12.61 -19.76 9.96
N ALA A 841 11.62 -19.76 9.09
CA ALA A 841 11.83 -19.84 7.64
C ALA A 841 12.66 -18.65 7.15
N ALA A 842 13.45 -18.88 6.10
CA ALA A 842 13.99 -17.80 5.30
C ALA A 842 12.84 -16.96 4.73
N ALA A 843 12.92 -15.63 4.86
CA ALA A 843 12.00 -14.77 4.16
C ALA A 843 12.28 -14.89 2.65
N ALA A 844 11.27 -15.30 1.87
CA ALA A 844 11.29 -15.05 0.45
C ALA A 844 11.09 -13.55 0.24
N SER A 845 12.18 -12.79 0.05
CA SER A 845 12.11 -11.41 -0.44
C SER A 845 11.21 -11.36 -1.67
N ALA A 846 10.35 -10.34 -1.74
CA ALA A 846 9.79 -9.96 -3.03
C ALA A 846 10.95 -9.59 -3.98
N PRO A 847 10.93 -9.99 -5.26
CA PRO A 847 12.02 -9.70 -6.19
C PRO A 847 12.38 -8.22 -6.23
N GLN A 848 13.66 -7.88 -6.04
CA GLN A 848 14.13 -6.51 -6.10
C GLN A 848 14.27 -6.08 -7.58
N THR A 849 13.50 -5.08 -7.98
CA THR A 849 13.41 -4.65 -9.38
C THR A 849 14.64 -3.85 -9.82
N VAL A 850 15.40 -4.35 -10.79
CA VAL A 850 16.53 -3.64 -11.42
C VAL A 850 16.14 -3.07 -12.79
N PRO A 851 16.62 -1.87 -13.20
CA PRO A 851 16.33 -1.31 -14.52
C PRO A 851 16.73 -2.21 -15.70
N ALA A 852 16.03 -2.09 -16.83
CA ALA A 852 16.31 -2.86 -18.06
C ALA A 852 17.64 -2.49 -18.75
N ASP A 853 18.28 -1.41 -18.32
CA ASP A 853 19.63 -0.96 -18.74
C ASP A 853 20.68 -1.12 -17.61
N TRP A 854 20.37 -1.83 -16.52
CA TRP A 854 21.24 -1.97 -15.36
C TRP A 854 22.60 -2.62 -15.73
N PRO A 855 23.76 -2.03 -15.37
CA PRO A 855 25.07 -2.47 -15.89
C PRO A 855 25.53 -3.90 -15.57
N LEU A 856 24.85 -4.61 -14.66
CA LEU A 856 25.14 -5.99 -14.29
C LEU A 856 24.07 -6.99 -14.76
N LEU A 857 23.10 -6.55 -15.59
CA LEU A 857 22.09 -7.40 -16.20
C LEU A 857 22.74 -8.53 -17.03
N PRO A 858 22.48 -9.82 -16.73
CA PRO A 858 23.11 -10.92 -17.46
C PRO A 858 22.65 -10.99 -18.92
N ALA A 859 23.58 -11.31 -19.81
CA ALA A 859 23.32 -11.33 -21.26
C ALA A 859 22.25 -12.37 -21.64
N GLY A 860 21.12 -11.88 -22.12
CA GLY A 860 19.97 -12.70 -22.52
C GLY A 860 18.76 -12.63 -21.58
N VAL A 861 18.90 -12.04 -20.39
CA VAL A 861 17.79 -11.85 -19.44
C VAL A 861 16.94 -10.64 -19.86
N GLY A 862 15.62 -10.82 -19.90
CA GLY A 862 14.63 -9.86 -20.41
C GLY A 862 13.77 -9.14 -19.36
N PRO A 863 13.07 -8.05 -19.72
CA PRO A 863 12.10 -7.36 -18.86
C PRO A 863 11.03 -8.29 -18.30
N GLY A 864 10.87 -8.31 -16.97
CA GLY A 864 9.96 -9.19 -16.24
C GLY A 864 10.50 -10.60 -15.95
N GLU A 865 11.75 -10.91 -16.32
CA GLU A 865 12.43 -12.15 -15.92
C GLU A 865 13.16 -11.98 -14.58
N GLN A 866 13.36 -13.10 -13.87
CA GLN A 866 13.97 -13.15 -12.54
C GLN A 866 15.29 -13.92 -12.53
N PHE A 867 16.26 -13.47 -11.75
CA PHE A 867 17.60 -14.05 -11.65
C PHE A 867 18.27 -13.77 -10.29
N ARG A 868 19.44 -14.34 -10.04
CA ARG A 868 20.35 -13.95 -8.94
C ARG A 868 21.78 -13.75 -9.44
N LEU A 869 22.57 -12.95 -8.70
CA LEU A 869 24.01 -12.81 -8.90
C LEU A 869 24.82 -13.50 -7.80
N ILE A 870 25.92 -14.17 -8.17
CA ILE A 870 26.93 -14.74 -7.26
C ILE A 870 28.33 -14.19 -7.54
N PHE A 871 29.13 -14.01 -6.48
CA PHE A 871 30.55 -13.64 -6.58
C PHE A 871 31.41 -14.28 -5.49
N ILE A 872 32.73 -14.26 -5.70
CA ILE A 872 33.79 -14.62 -4.74
C ILE A 872 34.37 -13.33 -4.16
N THR A 873 34.38 -13.17 -2.82
CA THR A 873 34.95 -11.97 -2.18
C THR A 873 36.43 -11.76 -2.54
N THR A 874 36.85 -10.51 -2.75
CA THR A 874 38.26 -10.10 -2.83
C THR A 874 38.94 -10.24 -1.48
N GLY A 875 38.28 -9.77 -0.42
CA GLY A 875 38.68 -9.90 0.97
C GLY A 875 38.57 -11.32 1.50
N GLN A 876 39.17 -11.56 2.66
CA GLN A 876 39.13 -12.82 3.40
C GLN A 876 38.68 -12.58 4.84
N ARG A 877 37.99 -13.55 5.44
CA ARG A 877 37.57 -13.56 6.85
C ARG A 877 37.89 -14.92 7.49
N ASP A 878 38.08 -14.94 8.80
CA ASP A 878 38.09 -16.18 9.58
C ASP A 878 36.69 -16.82 9.70
N ALA A 879 36.60 -17.98 10.34
CA ALA A 879 35.40 -18.77 10.56
C ALA A 879 35.05 -18.90 12.06
N ALA A 880 35.52 -17.97 12.90
CA ALA A 880 35.44 -18.10 14.36
C ALA A 880 34.06 -17.71 14.96
N SER A 881 33.22 -16.98 14.23
CA SER A 881 31.88 -16.59 14.68
C SER A 881 30.84 -17.67 14.41
N SER A 882 29.95 -17.93 15.37
CA SER A 882 28.77 -18.80 15.19
C SER A 882 27.54 -18.05 14.68
N ASP A 883 27.57 -16.72 14.64
CA ASP A 883 26.47 -15.90 14.10
C ASP A 883 26.57 -15.82 12.57
N ILE A 884 25.53 -16.29 11.88
CA ILE A 884 25.42 -16.16 10.41
C ILE A 884 25.38 -14.69 9.95
N GLY A 885 24.91 -13.79 10.81
CA GLY A 885 24.86 -12.34 10.61
C GLY A 885 26.22 -11.70 10.36
N ASP A 886 27.29 -12.23 10.97
CA ASP A 886 28.67 -11.74 10.77
C ASP A 886 29.17 -11.96 9.34
N TYR A 887 28.87 -13.13 8.78
CA TYR A 887 29.24 -13.48 7.41
C TYR A 887 28.35 -12.76 6.39
N ASN A 888 27.06 -12.61 6.71
CA ASN A 888 26.12 -11.78 5.93
C ASN A 888 26.53 -10.30 5.94
N ALA A 889 27.06 -9.74 7.03
CA ALA A 889 27.64 -8.41 7.02
C ALA A 889 28.85 -8.34 6.08
N PHE A 890 29.82 -9.27 6.24
CA PHE A 890 31.05 -9.29 5.45
C PHE A 890 30.83 -9.28 3.93
N VAL A 891 29.89 -10.09 3.42
CA VAL A 891 29.64 -10.14 1.96
C VAL A 891 28.85 -8.93 1.44
N ARG A 892 28.04 -8.27 2.28
CA ARG A 892 27.34 -7.02 1.93
C ARG A 892 28.30 -5.84 1.91
N ASP A 893 29.18 -5.74 2.91
CA ASP A 893 30.27 -4.75 2.95
C ASP A 893 31.17 -4.87 1.71
N ALA A 894 31.50 -6.12 1.30
CA ALA A 894 32.24 -6.39 0.07
C ALA A 894 31.45 -6.01 -1.20
N ALA A 895 30.13 -6.28 -1.25
CA ALA A 895 29.29 -5.90 -2.39
C ALA A 895 29.13 -4.38 -2.54
N ALA A 896 28.96 -3.65 -1.43
CA ALA A 896 28.86 -2.20 -1.40
C ALA A 896 30.18 -1.52 -1.83
N ALA A 897 31.32 -2.06 -1.37
CA ALA A 897 32.64 -1.67 -1.85
C ALA A 897 32.98 -2.19 -3.27
N GLY A 898 32.08 -2.96 -3.90
CA GLY A 898 32.30 -3.79 -5.08
C GLY A 898 32.21 -3.04 -6.41
N HIS A 899 31.35 -3.53 -7.30
CA HIS A 899 31.01 -2.85 -8.55
C HIS A 899 29.95 -1.77 -8.27
N PRO A 900 30.09 -0.51 -8.76
CA PRO A 900 29.19 0.59 -8.37
C PRO A 900 27.70 0.33 -8.57
N ALA A 901 27.32 -0.48 -9.56
CA ALA A 901 25.92 -0.84 -9.83
C ALA A 901 25.27 -1.72 -8.73
N LEU A 902 26.04 -2.31 -7.81
CA LEU A 902 25.53 -3.02 -6.64
C LEU A 902 25.09 -2.07 -5.52
N ASP A 903 25.82 -0.95 -5.34
CA ASP A 903 25.60 0.04 -4.27
C ASP A 903 24.76 1.26 -4.74
N SER A 904 24.54 1.41 -6.05
CA SER A 904 23.78 2.53 -6.61
C SER A 904 22.27 2.28 -6.68
N LEU A 905 21.48 3.16 -6.06
CA LEU A 905 20.05 3.30 -6.35
C LEU A 905 19.83 3.85 -7.78
N ALA A 906 19.78 2.96 -8.77
CA ALA A 906 19.33 3.28 -10.12
C ALA A 906 17.79 3.45 -10.17
N GLY A 907 17.28 4.07 -11.24
CA GLY A 907 15.93 4.63 -11.30
C GLY A 907 14.81 3.66 -10.91
N GLY A 908 14.18 3.91 -9.76
CA GLY A 908 13.03 3.14 -9.25
C GLY A 908 13.33 2.20 -8.08
N MET A 909 14.61 1.91 -7.77
CA MET A 909 14.96 1.05 -6.63
C MET A 909 14.75 1.74 -5.27
N THR A 910 14.29 0.96 -4.29
CA THR A 910 14.08 1.39 -2.89
C THR A 910 15.24 1.08 -1.95
N SER A 911 16.13 0.19 -2.38
CA SER A 911 17.23 -0.44 -1.65
C SER A 911 18.33 -0.79 -2.65
N THR A 912 19.54 -1.08 -2.19
CA THR A 912 20.66 -1.45 -3.08
C THR A 912 20.73 -2.97 -3.26
N VAL A 913 21.34 -3.44 -4.35
CA VAL A 913 21.58 -4.88 -4.53
C VAL A 913 22.62 -5.38 -3.51
N ALA A 914 23.52 -4.50 -3.05
CA ALA A 914 24.45 -4.78 -1.96
C ALA A 914 23.75 -5.07 -0.62
N GLU A 915 22.64 -4.40 -0.30
CA GLU A 915 21.87 -4.66 0.93
C GLU A 915 21.25 -6.07 0.94
N GLY A 916 20.86 -6.59 -0.24
CA GLY A 916 20.25 -7.89 -0.46
C GLY A 916 21.24 -9.06 -0.67
N ILE A 917 22.55 -8.89 -0.46
CA ILE A 917 23.52 -10.00 -0.53
C ILE A 917 23.53 -10.82 0.77
N THR A 918 23.59 -12.14 0.65
CA THR A 918 23.73 -13.11 1.74
C THR A 918 24.94 -14.01 1.52
N ALA A 919 25.54 -14.51 2.60
CA ALA A 919 26.71 -15.37 2.54
C ALA A 919 26.28 -16.83 2.32
N LEU A 920 26.83 -17.48 1.30
CA LEU A 920 26.55 -18.88 1.00
C LEU A 920 27.43 -19.80 1.88
N VAL A 921 27.14 -19.77 3.19
CA VAL A 921 27.85 -20.52 4.24
C VAL A 921 26.87 -21.05 5.30
N SER A 922 27.17 -22.19 5.93
CA SER A 922 26.44 -22.70 7.10
C SER A 922 27.18 -22.40 8.41
N THR A 923 26.44 -22.07 9.47
CA THR A 923 26.90 -22.22 10.87
C THR A 923 26.30 -23.49 11.48
N ALA A 924 26.53 -23.77 12.77
CA ALA A 924 25.95 -24.93 13.45
C ALA A 924 24.41 -24.98 13.42
N ASP A 925 23.76 -23.81 13.42
CA ASP A 925 22.31 -23.68 13.55
C ASP A 925 21.58 -23.27 12.26
N VAL A 926 22.32 -22.81 11.24
CA VAL A 926 21.77 -22.22 10.00
C VAL A 926 22.43 -22.83 8.77
N ASP A 927 21.63 -23.46 7.92
CA ASP A 927 22.04 -23.99 6.62
C ASP A 927 22.31 -22.87 5.59
N ALA A 928 23.36 -23.01 4.78
CA ALA A 928 23.71 -22.07 3.71
C ALA A 928 22.55 -21.82 2.71
N ARG A 929 21.82 -22.88 2.35
CA ARG A 929 20.66 -22.80 1.45
C ARG A 929 19.46 -22.06 2.07
N ASP A 930 19.34 -22.11 3.40
CA ASP A 930 18.29 -21.41 4.13
C ASP A 930 18.69 -19.93 4.28
N ASN A 931 19.93 -19.65 4.67
CA ASN A 931 20.46 -18.29 4.80
C ASN A 931 20.34 -17.49 3.48
N THR A 932 20.54 -18.15 2.34
CA THR A 932 20.42 -17.53 1.01
C THR A 932 19.02 -17.62 0.38
N ALA A 933 18.05 -18.23 1.08
CA ALA A 933 16.70 -18.52 0.58
C ALA A 933 16.67 -19.27 -0.77
N THR A 934 17.57 -20.25 -0.95
CA THR A 934 17.74 -21.05 -2.18
C THR A 934 17.13 -22.45 -2.08
N THR A 935 15.92 -22.54 -1.51
CA THR A 935 15.12 -23.77 -1.43
C THR A 935 13.97 -23.75 -2.45
N GLY A 936 13.52 -24.94 -2.89
CA GLY A 936 12.46 -25.07 -3.90
C GLY A 936 12.97 -25.02 -5.35
N THR A 937 12.10 -24.64 -6.29
CA THR A 937 12.35 -24.72 -7.75
C THR A 937 13.22 -23.62 -8.33
N GLY A 938 13.42 -22.52 -7.61
CA GLY A 938 14.43 -21.50 -7.91
C GLY A 938 14.29 -20.65 -9.17
N VAL A 939 15.37 -19.89 -9.42
CA VAL A 939 15.58 -18.99 -10.57
C VAL A 939 17.05 -19.12 -11.02
N PRO A 940 17.39 -18.77 -12.28
CA PRO A 940 18.77 -18.87 -12.77
C PRO A 940 19.75 -17.98 -12.01
N ILE A 941 20.94 -18.53 -11.74
CA ILE A 941 22.02 -17.86 -11.00
C ILE A 941 23.15 -17.54 -11.97
N TYR A 942 23.67 -16.31 -11.94
CA TYR A 942 24.75 -15.83 -12.82
C TYR A 942 25.92 -15.28 -12.02
N TRP A 943 27.13 -15.37 -12.56
CA TRP A 943 28.26 -14.60 -12.02
C TRP A 943 28.01 -13.09 -12.17
N THR A 944 28.38 -12.27 -11.19
CA THR A 944 28.32 -10.81 -11.26
C THR A 944 29.00 -10.27 -12.53
N GLY A 945 28.20 -9.75 -13.48
CA GLY A 945 28.68 -9.29 -14.79
C GLY A 945 29.28 -10.39 -15.69
N GLY A 946 28.87 -11.65 -15.50
CA GLY A 946 29.45 -12.84 -16.12
C GLY A 946 28.44 -13.86 -16.67
N ALA A 947 28.87 -15.11 -16.77
CA ALA A 947 28.09 -16.20 -17.35
C ALA A 947 27.14 -16.87 -16.33
N LYS A 948 26.13 -17.60 -16.82
CA LYS A 948 25.22 -18.40 -16.00
C LYS A 948 26.00 -19.49 -15.25
N VAL A 949 25.71 -19.62 -13.96
CA VAL A 949 26.26 -20.62 -13.04
C VAL A 949 25.34 -21.83 -12.96
N ALA A 950 24.04 -21.61 -12.82
CA ALA A 950 23.01 -22.64 -12.77
C ALA A 950 21.69 -22.14 -13.39
N ASP A 951 20.89 -23.04 -13.95
CA ASP A 951 19.53 -22.79 -14.46
C ASP A 951 18.50 -22.68 -13.32
N ASP A 952 18.67 -23.43 -12.23
CA ASP A 952 17.81 -23.37 -11.05
C ASP A 952 18.56 -23.74 -9.74
N TYR A 953 17.84 -23.83 -8.61
CA TYR A 953 18.45 -24.18 -7.31
C TYR A 953 18.82 -25.66 -7.18
N ALA A 954 18.20 -26.58 -7.95
CA ALA A 954 18.57 -27.99 -7.93
C ALA A 954 19.89 -28.22 -8.70
N ASP A 955 20.05 -27.62 -9.88
CA ASP A 955 21.30 -27.53 -10.64
C ASP A 955 22.41 -26.85 -9.82
N PHE A 956 22.06 -25.79 -9.07
CA PHE A 956 23.00 -25.13 -8.17
C PHE A 956 23.54 -26.02 -7.03
N TYR A 957 22.76 -26.99 -6.55
CA TYR A 957 23.13 -27.89 -5.44
C TYR A 957 23.45 -29.33 -5.85
N ASP A 958 23.35 -29.71 -7.13
CA ASP A 958 23.88 -30.99 -7.62
C ASP A 958 25.42 -30.98 -7.80
N GLY A 959 26.00 -29.78 -7.74
CA GLY A 959 27.44 -29.51 -7.78
C GLY A 959 28.04 -29.36 -9.19
N SER A 960 27.24 -29.27 -10.26
CA SER A 960 27.71 -29.29 -11.66
C SER A 960 27.84 -27.92 -12.35
N TRP A 961 27.69 -26.81 -11.61
CA TRP A 961 27.80 -25.39 -12.03
C TRP A 961 28.47 -25.14 -13.41
N ALA A 962 27.67 -24.78 -14.40
CA ALA A 962 28.07 -24.67 -15.82
C ALA A 962 29.23 -23.69 -16.11
N ALA A 963 29.46 -22.70 -15.23
CA ALA A 963 30.52 -21.70 -15.37
C ALA A 963 31.54 -21.69 -14.21
N ALA A 964 31.80 -22.82 -13.57
CA ALA A 964 32.77 -22.93 -12.47
C ALA A 964 34.25 -22.72 -12.86
N GLY A 965 34.58 -22.56 -14.15
CA GLY A 965 35.95 -22.56 -14.65
C GLY A 965 36.83 -21.36 -14.26
N ALA A 966 38.15 -21.55 -14.40
CA ALA A 966 39.11 -20.45 -14.30
C ALA A 966 38.87 -19.42 -15.42
N GLY A 967 38.81 -18.13 -15.06
CA GLY A 967 38.46 -17.03 -15.96
C GLY A 967 36.95 -16.78 -16.13
N GLN A 968 36.07 -17.72 -15.77
CA GLN A 968 34.60 -17.51 -15.80
C GLN A 968 34.08 -16.88 -14.50
N ARG A 969 34.58 -17.39 -13.35
CA ARG A 969 34.26 -16.92 -11.98
C ARG A 969 34.53 -15.42 -11.81
N ARG A 970 33.68 -14.72 -11.04
CA ARG A 970 33.74 -13.25 -10.84
C ARG A 970 33.81 -12.82 -9.37
N THR A 971 34.37 -11.63 -9.14
CA THR A 971 34.37 -10.90 -7.86
C THR A 971 33.19 -9.93 -7.72
N GLU A 972 33.04 -9.31 -6.55
CA GLU A 972 32.14 -8.19 -6.27
C GLU A 972 32.31 -7.03 -7.28
N HIS A 973 33.52 -6.82 -7.80
CA HIS A 973 33.83 -5.80 -8.81
C HIS A 973 33.52 -6.26 -10.26
N ALA A 974 32.90 -7.43 -10.44
CA ALA A 974 32.71 -8.13 -11.71
C ALA A 974 34.02 -8.53 -12.44
N GLU A 975 35.15 -8.63 -11.75
CA GLU A 975 36.44 -8.98 -12.37
C GLU A 975 36.65 -10.49 -12.53
N GLY A 976 37.37 -10.91 -13.59
CA GLY A 976 37.62 -12.32 -13.91
C GLY A 976 38.67 -13.01 -13.04
N VAL A 977 38.30 -14.09 -12.35
CA VAL A 977 39.15 -14.79 -11.38
C VAL A 977 39.93 -15.94 -12.04
N SER A 978 41.25 -15.86 -12.04
CA SER A 978 42.16 -16.82 -12.72
C SER A 978 42.83 -17.86 -11.80
N GLY A 979 42.96 -17.60 -10.49
CA GLY A 979 43.53 -18.54 -9.51
C GLY A 979 42.50 -19.53 -8.93
N VAL A 980 42.96 -20.59 -8.27
CA VAL A 980 42.12 -21.46 -7.41
C VAL A 980 42.22 -20.93 -5.98
N PHE A 981 41.08 -20.78 -5.31
CA PHE A 981 41.00 -20.27 -3.94
C PHE A 981 40.17 -21.20 -3.06
N GLU A 982 40.63 -21.37 -1.82
CA GLU A 982 39.86 -21.97 -0.74
C GLU A 982 38.77 -21.01 -0.25
N MET A 983 37.57 -21.58 -0.08
CA MET A 983 36.33 -20.87 0.23
C MET A 983 35.78 -21.41 1.56
N TRP A 984 35.48 -20.56 2.53
CA TRP A 984 34.68 -20.98 3.67
C TRP A 984 33.27 -21.31 3.18
N THR A 985 32.75 -22.47 3.59
CA THR A 985 31.37 -22.89 3.30
C THR A 985 30.65 -23.43 4.53
N GLY A 986 31.33 -24.14 5.44
CA GLY A 986 30.68 -24.77 6.60
C GLY A 986 29.69 -25.88 6.25
N SER A 987 29.53 -26.16 4.97
CA SER A 987 28.43 -26.91 4.39
C SER A 987 28.91 -28.06 3.52
N SER A 988 28.04 -29.05 3.41
CA SER A 988 28.11 -30.10 2.41
C SER A 988 27.54 -29.61 1.07
N GLU A 989 27.74 -30.40 0.01
CA GLU A 989 27.45 -30.00 -1.37
C GLU A 989 25.98 -29.60 -1.65
N ASN A 990 25.03 -30.02 -0.82
CA ASN A 990 23.60 -29.70 -0.93
C ASN A 990 23.16 -28.43 -0.16
N GLY A 991 24.12 -27.67 0.40
CA GLY A 991 23.86 -26.43 1.15
C GLY A 991 23.43 -26.62 2.61
N VAL A 992 23.50 -27.85 3.16
CA VAL A 992 23.30 -28.16 4.60
C VAL A 992 24.64 -28.15 5.35
N GLU A 993 24.65 -27.80 6.64
CA GLU A 993 25.82 -27.91 7.54
C GLU A 993 26.57 -29.26 7.40
N ASP A 994 27.92 -29.21 7.43
CA ASP A 994 28.75 -30.43 7.40
C ASP A 994 28.96 -31.00 8.81
N GLY A 995 27.98 -31.77 9.29
CA GLY A 995 27.93 -32.33 10.65
C GLY A 995 29.03 -33.33 11.03
N SER A 996 30.14 -33.39 10.30
CA SER A 996 31.32 -34.18 10.65
C SER A 996 32.34 -33.37 11.46
N VAL A 997 32.28 -33.55 12.78
CA VAL A 997 33.18 -32.92 13.77
C VAL A 997 33.13 -31.38 13.72
N GLN A 998 31.92 -30.83 13.88
CA GLN A 998 31.67 -29.39 13.97
C GLN A 998 32.07 -28.64 12.68
N GLY A 999 31.62 -29.10 11.51
CA GLY A 999 32.05 -28.53 10.22
C GLY A 999 31.46 -27.15 9.91
N GLY A 1000 30.32 -26.78 10.48
CA GLY A 1000 29.76 -25.42 10.40
C GLY A 1000 30.73 -24.33 10.89
N LEU A 1001 30.57 -23.11 10.36
CA LEU A 1001 31.32 -21.94 10.83
C LEU A 1001 30.97 -21.65 12.30
N GLY A 1002 31.98 -21.34 13.11
CA GLY A 1002 31.87 -21.11 14.55
C GLY A 1002 31.49 -22.32 15.42
N ALA A 1003 31.23 -23.49 14.83
CA ALA A 1003 30.75 -24.67 15.56
C ALA A 1003 31.81 -25.33 16.46
N GLY A 1004 33.10 -25.11 16.15
CA GLY A 1004 34.24 -25.71 16.83
C GLY A 1004 35.56 -25.03 16.45
N THR A 1005 36.70 -25.67 16.74
CA THR A 1005 38.04 -25.13 16.40
C THR A 1005 38.43 -25.34 14.92
N GLN A 1006 37.59 -26.04 14.16
CA GLN A 1006 37.76 -26.25 12.72
C GLN A 1006 36.42 -26.02 12.02
N SER A 1007 36.46 -25.71 10.72
CA SER A 1007 35.27 -25.57 9.87
C SER A 1007 35.53 -26.13 8.46
N ALA A 1008 34.46 -26.38 7.72
CA ALA A 1008 34.49 -26.92 6.37
C ALA A 1008 34.84 -25.86 5.32
N VAL A 1009 35.83 -26.20 4.49
CA VAL A 1009 36.36 -25.36 3.41
C VAL A 1009 36.20 -26.09 2.07
N ALA A 1010 35.61 -25.42 1.08
CA ALA A 1010 35.47 -25.88 -0.30
C ALA A 1010 36.53 -25.24 -1.21
N ARG A 1011 36.54 -25.59 -2.50
CA ARG A 1011 37.53 -25.09 -3.47
C ARG A 1011 36.91 -24.57 -4.75
N SER A 1012 37.22 -23.32 -5.08
CA SER A 1012 36.66 -22.66 -6.26
C SER A 1012 37.27 -23.17 -7.58
N GLY A 1013 36.58 -24.09 -8.27
CA GLY A 1013 36.72 -24.27 -9.72
C GLY A 1013 37.93 -25.06 -10.23
N SER A 1014 38.39 -26.08 -9.50
CA SER A 1014 39.34 -27.08 -10.02
C SER A 1014 38.62 -28.30 -10.57
N ALA A 1015 38.95 -28.74 -11.78
CA ALA A 1015 38.30 -29.87 -12.44
C ALA A 1015 38.32 -31.14 -11.56
N GLY A 1016 37.13 -31.71 -11.30
CA GLY A 1016 36.93 -32.85 -10.39
C GLY A 1016 36.50 -32.48 -8.95
N PHE A 1017 36.32 -31.20 -8.62
CA PHE A 1017 35.81 -30.73 -7.33
C PHE A 1017 34.54 -29.91 -7.52
N ARG A 1018 33.52 -30.16 -6.68
CA ARG A 1018 32.25 -29.40 -6.70
C ARG A 1018 32.38 -28.09 -5.90
N PRO A 1019 31.75 -26.96 -6.29
CA PRO A 1019 32.07 -25.65 -5.71
C PRO A 1019 31.76 -25.45 -4.23
N LEU A 1020 30.76 -26.16 -3.68
CA LEU A 1020 30.39 -26.14 -2.25
C LEU A 1020 30.86 -27.39 -1.48
N GLN A 1021 31.41 -28.39 -2.18
CA GLN A 1021 31.88 -29.62 -1.54
C GLN A 1021 33.12 -29.35 -0.69
N ARG A 1022 33.05 -29.68 0.60
CA ARG A 1022 34.21 -29.66 1.49
C ARG A 1022 35.36 -30.47 0.91
N VAL A 1023 36.52 -29.83 0.81
CA VAL A 1023 37.80 -30.46 0.43
C VAL A 1023 38.74 -30.70 1.63
N ALA A 1024 38.53 -29.97 2.73
CA ALA A 1024 39.24 -30.16 4.00
C ALA A 1024 38.44 -29.60 5.18
N LEU A 1025 38.86 -29.94 6.40
CA LEU A 1025 38.58 -29.13 7.59
C LEU A 1025 39.81 -28.26 7.87
N TRP A 1026 39.61 -26.97 8.11
CA TRP A 1026 40.66 -26.00 8.43
C TRP A 1026 40.41 -25.38 9.80
N ASP A 1027 41.49 -25.03 10.50
CA ASP A 1027 41.46 -24.23 11.73
C ASP A 1027 40.63 -22.96 11.53
N ASN A 1028 39.65 -22.72 12.41
CA ASN A 1028 38.65 -21.67 12.25
C ASN A 1028 39.25 -20.25 12.32
N THR A 1029 40.47 -20.10 12.86
CA THR A 1029 41.18 -18.80 12.92
C THR A 1029 41.82 -18.39 11.58
N ARG A 1030 41.77 -19.24 10.55
CA ARG A 1030 42.36 -18.97 9.23
C ARG A 1030 41.47 -18.09 8.36
N SER A 1031 42.06 -17.10 7.71
CA SER A 1031 41.35 -16.28 6.72
C SER A 1031 41.17 -17.01 5.39
N ALA A 1032 39.93 -17.18 4.93
CA ALA A 1032 39.58 -17.67 3.60
C ALA A 1032 38.52 -16.76 2.94
N ARG A 1033 38.19 -17.00 1.66
CA ARG A 1033 37.19 -16.20 0.93
C ARG A 1033 35.78 -16.72 1.16
N LEU A 1034 34.77 -15.88 0.92
CA LEU A 1034 33.36 -16.29 0.99
C LEU A 1034 32.69 -16.11 -0.38
N TYR A 1035 31.58 -16.83 -0.57
CA TYR A 1035 30.65 -16.60 -1.68
C TYR A 1035 29.53 -15.65 -1.20
N GLY A 1036 29.30 -14.57 -1.94
CA GLY A 1036 28.11 -13.72 -1.78
C GLY A 1036 27.08 -14.03 -2.86
N LEU A 1037 25.81 -14.21 -2.48
CA LEU A 1037 24.68 -14.43 -3.38
C LEU A 1037 23.61 -13.35 -3.13
N SER A 1038 23.06 -12.75 -4.20
CA SER A 1038 21.92 -11.84 -4.07
C SER A 1038 20.62 -12.56 -3.74
N GLU A 1039 19.67 -11.83 -3.16
CA GLU A 1039 18.24 -12.13 -3.31
C GLU A 1039 17.80 -12.17 -4.80
N VAL A 1040 16.54 -12.54 -5.05
CA VAL A 1040 15.98 -12.56 -6.40
C VAL A 1040 15.87 -11.13 -6.93
N LEU A 1041 16.41 -10.89 -8.12
CA LEU A 1041 16.28 -9.65 -8.88
C LEU A 1041 15.28 -9.86 -10.02
N GLU A 1042 14.31 -8.96 -10.22
CA GLU A 1042 13.44 -8.93 -11.41
C GLU A 1042 13.85 -7.77 -12.32
N VAL A 1043 13.89 -7.97 -13.64
CA VAL A 1043 14.15 -6.87 -14.57
C VAL A 1043 12.88 -6.02 -14.71
N ALA A 1044 13.01 -4.70 -14.60
CA ALA A 1044 11.89 -3.77 -14.71
C ALA A 1044 11.09 -3.97 -16.02
N GLY A 1045 9.80 -4.28 -15.87
CA GLY A 1045 8.86 -4.31 -16.99
C GLY A 1045 8.63 -2.91 -17.57
N TRP A 1046 8.46 -2.82 -18.89
CA TRP A 1046 8.20 -1.55 -19.57
C TRP A 1046 6.80 -1.01 -19.24
N THR A 1047 6.74 0.15 -18.57
CA THR A 1047 5.49 0.84 -18.28
C THR A 1047 5.00 1.62 -19.50
N MET A 1048 3.91 1.17 -20.13
CA MET A 1048 3.17 1.96 -21.12
C MET A 1048 2.41 3.09 -20.40
N PRO A 1049 2.58 4.36 -20.79
CA PRO A 1049 1.74 5.45 -20.28
C PRO A 1049 0.26 5.20 -20.61
N THR A 1050 -0.66 5.54 -19.71
CA THR A 1050 -2.12 5.48 -19.95
C THR A 1050 -2.58 6.41 -21.08
N THR A 1051 -1.74 7.40 -21.45
CA THR A 1051 -1.92 8.30 -22.60
C THR A 1051 -1.38 7.74 -23.93
N SER A 1052 -0.76 6.56 -23.92
CA SER A 1052 -0.20 5.93 -25.12
C SER A 1052 -1.30 5.53 -26.09
N THR A 1053 -1.17 5.94 -27.36
CA THR A 1053 -2.06 5.52 -28.46
C THR A 1053 -1.93 4.02 -28.81
N TYR A 1054 -0.96 3.33 -28.19
CA TYR A 1054 -0.68 1.90 -28.35
C TYR A 1054 -1.28 1.05 -27.22
N LEU A 1055 -1.93 1.68 -26.22
CA LEU A 1055 -2.65 0.99 -25.17
C LEU A 1055 -3.87 0.26 -25.78
N PRO A 1056 -3.97 -1.08 -25.67
CA PRO A 1056 -5.11 -1.82 -26.20
C PRO A 1056 -6.40 -1.54 -25.42
N SER A 1057 -7.54 -1.56 -26.12
CA SER A 1057 -8.85 -1.34 -25.50
C SER A 1057 -9.24 -2.46 -24.53
N GLY A 1058 -9.62 -2.11 -23.31
CA GLY A 1058 -10.01 -3.07 -22.26
C GLY A 1058 -8.86 -3.51 -21.34
N ILE A 1059 -7.74 -2.79 -21.36
CA ILE A 1059 -6.63 -2.93 -20.41
C ILE A 1059 -6.67 -1.76 -19.42
N SER A 1060 -6.48 -2.06 -18.13
CA SER A 1060 -6.54 -1.12 -17.00
C SER A 1060 -5.14 -0.73 -16.52
N GLU A 1061 -5.05 0.26 -15.63
CA GLU A 1061 -3.80 0.58 -14.95
C GLU A 1061 -3.36 -0.58 -14.05
N GLY A 1062 -2.12 -1.05 -14.23
CA GLY A 1062 -1.55 -2.22 -13.54
C GLY A 1062 -1.62 -3.55 -14.31
N ASP A 1063 -2.41 -3.65 -15.39
CA ASP A 1063 -2.50 -4.88 -16.19
C ASP A 1063 -1.22 -5.15 -17.01
N ARG A 1064 -0.72 -6.40 -17.00
CA ARG A 1064 0.39 -6.87 -17.86
C ARG A 1064 -0.16 -7.44 -19.17
N PHE A 1065 0.47 -7.11 -20.30
CA PHE A 1065 0.09 -7.57 -21.65
C PHE A 1065 1.28 -7.65 -22.61
N ARG A 1066 1.09 -8.23 -23.81
CA ARG A 1066 2.07 -8.23 -24.92
C ARG A 1066 1.48 -7.64 -26.20
N LEU A 1067 2.32 -7.02 -27.03
CA LEU A 1067 1.93 -6.45 -28.33
C LEU A 1067 2.40 -7.32 -29.51
N LEU A 1068 1.58 -7.36 -30.56
CA LEU A 1068 1.83 -8.08 -31.82
C LEU A 1068 1.64 -7.16 -33.05
N PHE A 1069 2.52 -7.32 -34.04
CA PHE A 1069 2.39 -6.71 -35.37
C PHE A 1069 2.94 -7.63 -36.47
N VAL A 1070 2.61 -7.34 -37.72
CA VAL A 1070 3.19 -7.93 -38.94
C VAL A 1070 4.15 -6.93 -39.57
N THR A 1071 5.33 -7.35 -40.06
CA THR A 1071 6.27 -6.43 -40.70
C THR A 1071 5.74 -5.93 -42.04
N ARG A 1072 5.91 -4.62 -42.30
CA ARG A 1072 5.48 -4.00 -43.58
C ARG A 1072 6.41 -4.33 -44.75
N THR A 1073 7.66 -4.64 -44.46
CA THR A 1073 8.64 -5.23 -45.38
C THR A 1073 8.67 -6.75 -45.25
N GLN A 1074 9.10 -7.43 -46.31
CA GLN A 1074 9.29 -8.89 -46.34
C GLN A 1074 10.77 -9.25 -46.16
N ARG A 1075 11.03 -10.46 -45.69
CA ARG A 1075 12.36 -11.09 -45.59
C ARG A 1075 12.24 -12.55 -46.07
N ASP A 1076 13.29 -13.09 -46.65
CA ASP A 1076 13.39 -14.52 -46.91
C ASP A 1076 13.64 -15.34 -45.63
N GLY A 1077 13.48 -16.66 -45.73
CA GLY A 1077 13.70 -17.62 -44.65
C GLY A 1077 15.04 -18.37 -44.74
N ALA A 1078 16.09 -17.79 -45.33
CA ALA A 1078 17.34 -18.51 -45.61
C ALA A 1078 18.30 -18.62 -44.41
N SER A 1079 18.12 -17.83 -43.34
CA SER A 1079 19.01 -17.89 -42.17
C SER A 1079 18.59 -18.99 -41.18
N SER A 1080 19.59 -19.70 -40.67
CA SER A 1080 19.43 -20.64 -39.54
C SER A 1080 19.55 -19.96 -38.16
N ASN A 1081 19.90 -18.68 -38.10
CA ASN A 1081 20.03 -17.92 -36.86
C ASN A 1081 18.73 -17.16 -36.54
N ILE A 1082 18.09 -17.48 -35.42
CA ILE A 1082 16.85 -16.81 -35.02
C ILE A 1082 17.05 -15.30 -34.73
N GLY A 1083 18.27 -14.91 -34.30
CA GLY A 1083 18.64 -13.53 -34.06
C GLY A 1083 18.52 -12.62 -35.28
N ASP A 1084 18.67 -13.15 -36.50
CA ASP A 1084 18.55 -12.38 -37.73
C ASP A 1084 17.10 -11.92 -38.00
N TYR A 1085 16.13 -12.75 -37.59
CA TYR A 1085 14.70 -12.45 -37.69
C TYR A 1085 14.24 -11.55 -36.55
N ASN A 1086 14.77 -11.75 -35.33
CA ASN A 1086 14.58 -10.82 -34.21
C ASN A 1086 15.05 -9.42 -34.59
N LYS A 1087 16.28 -9.27 -35.11
CA LYS A 1087 16.78 -7.98 -35.57
C LYS A 1087 15.89 -7.36 -36.66
N PHE A 1088 15.36 -8.16 -37.58
CA PHE A 1088 14.46 -7.67 -38.62
C PHE A 1088 13.15 -7.08 -38.06
N VAL A 1089 12.52 -7.72 -37.05
CA VAL A 1089 11.32 -7.16 -36.41
C VAL A 1089 11.63 -5.97 -35.49
N GLN A 1090 12.78 -5.97 -34.82
CA GLN A 1090 13.26 -4.85 -33.99
C GLN A 1090 13.55 -3.61 -34.84
N ASP A 1091 14.26 -3.77 -35.97
CA ASP A 1091 14.50 -2.70 -36.93
C ASP A 1091 13.20 -2.17 -37.54
N ALA A 1092 12.18 -3.02 -37.74
CA ALA A 1092 10.85 -2.58 -38.17
C ALA A 1092 10.12 -1.77 -37.07
N ALA A 1093 10.16 -2.21 -35.81
CA ALA A 1093 9.59 -1.47 -34.67
C ALA A 1093 10.25 -0.09 -34.50
N LYS A 1094 11.57 0.02 -34.72
CA LYS A 1094 12.33 1.29 -34.70
C LYS A 1094 11.90 2.31 -35.76
N THR A 1095 11.13 1.92 -36.78
CA THR A 1095 10.57 2.90 -37.74
C THR A 1095 9.34 3.65 -37.21
N ASN A 1096 8.77 3.21 -36.09
CA ASN A 1096 7.70 3.89 -35.37
C ASN A 1096 8.29 4.59 -34.13
N ALA A 1097 8.03 5.89 -33.96
CA ALA A 1097 8.59 6.69 -32.87
C ALA A 1097 8.13 6.24 -31.47
N ASP A 1098 6.90 5.76 -31.34
CA ASP A 1098 6.28 5.36 -30.08
C ASP A 1098 6.72 3.93 -29.67
N LEU A 1099 6.92 3.05 -30.66
CA LEU A 1099 7.48 1.70 -30.44
C LEU A 1099 9.01 1.70 -30.32
N ALA A 1100 9.71 2.76 -30.77
CA ALA A 1100 11.16 2.83 -30.79
C ALA A 1100 11.80 2.61 -29.40
N ALA A 1101 11.20 3.13 -28.33
CA ALA A 1101 11.68 2.98 -26.97
C ALA A 1101 11.70 1.51 -26.50
N ILE A 1102 10.70 0.72 -26.91
CA ILE A 1102 10.57 -0.70 -26.57
C ILE A 1102 11.07 -1.64 -27.67
N ALA A 1103 11.63 -1.12 -28.77
CA ALA A 1103 11.76 -1.87 -30.01
C ALA A 1103 12.66 -3.11 -29.91
N ASP A 1104 13.72 -3.07 -29.09
CA ASP A 1104 14.63 -4.21 -28.88
C ASP A 1104 14.02 -5.31 -27.99
N SER A 1105 12.86 -5.08 -27.36
CA SER A 1105 12.09 -6.14 -26.68
C SER A 1105 11.41 -7.10 -27.67
N PHE A 1106 11.09 -6.66 -28.89
CA PHE A 1106 10.37 -7.51 -29.85
C PHE A 1106 11.19 -8.73 -30.29
N ARG A 1107 10.47 -9.80 -30.59
CA ARG A 1107 10.96 -11.12 -31.02
C ARG A 1107 10.10 -11.63 -32.17
N ALA A 1108 10.69 -12.34 -33.10
CA ALA A 1108 9.96 -12.90 -34.24
C ALA A 1108 9.21 -14.18 -33.83
N ILE A 1109 7.90 -14.25 -34.12
CA ILE A 1109 7.15 -15.52 -34.04
C ILE A 1109 7.58 -16.38 -35.25
N GLY A 1110 8.59 -17.20 -35.04
CA GLY A 1110 9.15 -18.10 -36.05
C GLY A 1110 10.12 -19.09 -35.43
N SER A 1111 10.26 -20.26 -36.05
CA SER A 1111 11.16 -21.33 -35.59
C SER A 1111 12.34 -21.49 -36.55
N THR A 1112 13.51 -21.79 -35.99
CA THR A 1112 14.67 -22.31 -36.72
C THR A 1112 14.88 -23.79 -36.37
N TYR A 1113 15.92 -24.44 -36.90
CA TYR A 1113 16.26 -25.82 -36.52
C TYR A 1113 16.68 -25.96 -35.04
N ALA A 1114 17.20 -24.89 -34.42
CA ALA A 1114 17.77 -24.92 -33.07
C ALA A 1114 16.92 -24.23 -32.00
N VAL A 1115 15.95 -23.38 -32.38
CA VAL A 1115 15.12 -22.59 -31.46
C VAL A 1115 13.69 -22.54 -32.00
N SER A 1116 12.68 -22.90 -31.20
CA SER A 1116 11.28 -22.79 -31.59
C SER A 1116 10.72 -21.39 -31.34
N ALA A 1117 9.60 -21.06 -32.00
CA ALA A 1117 8.92 -19.77 -31.82
C ALA A 1117 8.55 -19.49 -30.35
N ARG A 1118 8.13 -20.51 -29.58
CA ARG A 1118 7.79 -20.37 -28.16
C ARG A 1118 8.99 -20.06 -27.28
N ASP A 1119 10.16 -20.58 -27.63
CA ASP A 1119 11.41 -20.32 -26.91
C ASP A 1119 11.96 -18.94 -27.26
N ASN A 1120 11.88 -18.56 -28.54
CA ASN A 1120 12.39 -17.28 -29.04
C ASN A 1120 11.57 -16.07 -28.56
N THR A 1121 10.27 -16.26 -28.34
CA THR A 1121 9.35 -15.19 -27.94
C THR A 1121 8.95 -15.26 -26.47
N ASP A 1122 9.46 -16.23 -25.71
CA ASP A 1122 9.01 -16.56 -24.36
C ASP A 1122 7.47 -16.65 -24.26
N THR A 1123 6.91 -17.72 -24.83
CA THR A 1123 5.45 -17.95 -24.87
C THR A 1123 5.14 -19.42 -24.56
N ARG A 1124 5.54 -19.88 -23.37
CA ARG A 1124 5.34 -21.25 -22.86
C ARG A 1124 4.31 -21.27 -21.71
N GLY A 1125 3.35 -22.18 -21.74
CA GLY A 1125 2.31 -22.33 -20.70
C GLY A 1125 1.26 -21.21 -20.73
N THR A 1126 0.58 -20.99 -19.61
CA THR A 1126 -0.33 -19.84 -19.44
C THR A 1126 0.46 -18.54 -19.27
N GLY A 1127 -0.16 -17.41 -19.62
CA GLY A 1127 0.53 -16.13 -19.74
C GLY A 1127 -0.41 -14.92 -19.77
N VAL A 1128 0.11 -13.80 -20.25
CA VAL A 1128 -0.66 -12.54 -20.34
C VAL A 1128 -1.35 -12.37 -21.70
N PRO A 1129 -2.46 -11.62 -21.78
CA PRO A 1129 -3.13 -11.32 -23.04
C PRO A 1129 -2.22 -10.69 -24.08
N ILE A 1130 -2.41 -11.10 -25.33
CA ILE A 1130 -1.64 -10.59 -26.49
C ILE A 1130 -2.59 -9.77 -27.37
N HIS A 1131 -2.18 -8.57 -27.75
CA HIS A 1131 -3.01 -7.63 -28.50
C HIS A 1131 -2.32 -7.16 -29.77
N TRP A 1132 -3.10 -6.90 -30.83
CA TRP A 1132 -2.58 -6.17 -31.99
C TRP A 1132 -2.17 -4.76 -31.58
N VAL A 1133 -1.09 -4.25 -32.17
CA VAL A 1133 -0.72 -2.82 -32.13
C VAL A 1133 -1.96 -1.96 -32.42
N ASN A 1134 -2.35 -1.16 -31.42
CA ASN A 1134 -3.48 -0.23 -31.41
C ASN A 1134 -4.82 -0.92 -31.74
N GLY A 1135 -5.02 -2.16 -31.26
CA GLY A 1135 -6.11 -3.01 -31.74
C GLY A 1135 -6.66 -4.05 -30.76
N ILE A 1136 -7.34 -5.03 -31.37
CA ILE A 1136 -8.11 -6.08 -30.68
C ILE A 1136 -7.16 -7.11 -30.07
N LYS A 1137 -7.60 -7.74 -28.97
CA LYS A 1137 -6.96 -8.94 -28.39
C LYS A 1137 -6.85 -10.05 -29.44
N VAL A 1138 -5.67 -10.64 -29.55
CA VAL A 1138 -5.31 -11.76 -30.45
C VAL A 1138 -5.57 -13.09 -29.77
N ALA A 1139 -5.18 -13.17 -28.50
CA ALA A 1139 -5.21 -14.36 -27.68
C ALA A 1139 -5.36 -13.99 -26.20
N ASP A 1140 -6.03 -14.83 -25.42
CA ASP A 1140 -6.20 -14.66 -23.97
C ASP A 1140 -4.91 -14.98 -23.19
N ASP A 1141 -4.12 -15.93 -23.66
CA ASP A 1141 -2.80 -16.30 -23.10
C ASP A 1141 -1.81 -16.81 -24.17
N TYR A 1142 -0.67 -17.34 -23.74
CA TYR A 1142 0.37 -17.85 -24.64
C TYR A 1142 0.05 -19.21 -25.29
N ASP A 1143 -0.87 -20.00 -24.74
CA ASP A 1143 -1.28 -21.28 -25.32
C ASP A 1143 -2.39 -21.07 -26.37
N ASP A 1144 -3.31 -20.14 -26.12
CA ASP A 1144 -4.30 -19.67 -27.09
C ASP A 1144 -3.63 -19.10 -28.36
N LEU A 1145 -2.55 -18.33 -28.22
CA LEU A 1145 -1.75 -17.78 -29.34
C LEU A 1145 -1.33 -18.82 -30.40
N TYR A 1146 -1.09 -20.07 -30.00
CA TYR A 1146 -0.73 -21.18 -30.91
C TYR A 1146 -1.84 -22.21 -31.10
N GLY A 1147 -2.95 -22.09 -30.36
CA GLY A 1147 -4.14 -22.94 -30.48
C GLY A 1147 -5.16 -22.39 -31.48
N ALA A 1148 -5.62 -21.16 -31.28
CA ALA A 1148 -6.56 -20.47 -32.16
C ALA A 1148 -6.44 -18.94 -32.02
N TRP A 1149 -6.49 -18.20 -33.13
CA TRP A 1149 -6.52 -16.74 -33.06
C TRP A 1149 -7.96 -16.22 -32.97
N ALA A 1150 -8.18 -15.22 -32.10
CA ALA A 1150 -9.39 -14.42 -32.13
C ALA A 1150 -9.56 -13.73 -33.50
N SER A 1151 -10.81 -13.63 -33.97
CA SER A 1151 -11.10 -13.15 -35.33
C SER A 1151 -10.89 -11.63 -35.48
N GLY A 1152 -9.73 -11.24 -36.01
CA GLY A 1152 -9.39 -9.84 -36.29
C GLY A 1152 -8.41 -9.65 -37.45
N SER A 1153 -8.42 -8.46 -38.05
CA SER A 1153 -7.48 -8.08 -39.12
C SER A 1153 -6.12 -7.69 -38.54
N ALA A 1154 -5.07 -8.34 -39.02
CA ALA A 1154 -3.69 -8.09 -38.59
C ALA A 1154 -3.22 -6.64 -38.85
N ARG A 1155 -2.23 -6.19 -38.08
CA ARG A 1155 -1.74 -4.79 -38.08
C ARG A 1155 -0.25 -4.67 -38.37
N PHE A 1156 0.11 -3.63 -39.13
CA PHE A 1156 1.48 -3.14 -39.28
C PHE A 1156 1.92 -2.31 -38.05
N PRO A 1157 3.22 -2.00 -37.88
CA PRO A 1157 3.70 -1.20 -36.74
C PRO A 1157 3.12 0.21 -36.71
N ASP A 1158 2.67 0.74 -37.84
CA ASP A 1158 2.03 2.06 -38.00
C ASP A 1158 0.50 2.03 -37.76
N GLY A 1159 -0.03 0.93 -37.22
CA GLY A 1159 -1.47 0.72 -37.02
C GLY A 1159 -2.26 0.40 -38.29
N GLY A 1160 -1.61 0.40 -39.47
CA GLY A 1160 -2.23 0.07 -40.76
C GLY A 1160 -2.78 -1.36 -40.80
N VAL A 1161 -3.90 -1.54 -41.50
CA VAL A 1161 -4.59 -2.84 -41.63
C VAL A 1161 -3.94 -3.68 -42.74
N VAL A 1162 -3.69 -4.96 -42.46
CA VAL A 1162 -3.40 -5.99 -43.48
C VAL A 1162 -4.73 -6.53 -44.04
N THR A 1163 -4.85 -6.56 -45.37
CA THR A 1163 -6.02 -7.08 -46.12
C THR A 1163 -5.67 -8.37 -46.86
#